data_AF-A0A8X8ADY7-F1
#
_entry.id   AF-A0A8X8ADY7-F1
#
_cell.length_a   1.000
_cell.length_b   1.000
_cell.length_c   1.000
_cell.angle_alpha   90.00
_cell.angle_beta   90.00
_cell.angle_gamma   90.00
#
_symmetry.space_group_name_H-M   'P 1'
#
loop_
_entity.id
_entity.type
_entity.pdbx_description
1 polymer ?
#
loop_
_entity_poly.entity_id
_entity_poly.type
_entity_poly.pdbx_seq_one_letter_code
_entity_poly.pdbx_strand_id
1 'polypeptide(L)'
;MLALLFAPLFLFTWLHQSPISHCLQETQQHPQKLISQCDEKCGKLRIPFPFHLNTSCASVSNAFRLSCSNSTTLYLDIDSLSYKVLEFFSDGILVDFPGSSTCRQYNDLNSFGLAGNDCFGISVDNVIGLYDCEDSSLCKADCETIDLPGCDGSGSGPPACCYPLSDHSSWDFGDGFSVFSKFGCRGFSSWVVSRGTNTGKRGVKLEWAVPRNSSKGVCGDKADIVNATAVDGGIRCKCQDGFVGDGYASGEGCMKSSIKDGEEARGSDRDTKKHRGKMVTILAGVYLEFRVVGPIFIIASLIALFCLLKRPVKADMYDPDHAHLHSTISFRKACRTRLFNYHELENATRGFDGDQKLASSNNSTIYAGVLGDDTHIAVHKVECRDERELTQVLSRVEVLSAVLHRNMARVLGCCINSVYSPLVVYEYPANGTLEEHLHQSGEQKVGLDWYKRLRISAETAGVLAFLQYEIIPPVFHHDLKSGNIFLDEDLSVKVAGFKLFTTSLGNDTHSYSNHEGSRIHQSDVYNFGVLLLELITGSKNKELPAVALKKIRSGKLEEIVDPGLHYHEQPPFRRDQIQVIADLATRCLLFGGDGKIGMVEVARELIHIAKESIDGSSKRGRGLEETFSNSSLLQMISMSPDSIYVP
;
A
#
# COMPACT_ATOMS: atom_id res chain seq x y z
N MET A 1 8.78 13.86 -79.28
CA MET A 1 8.07 15.14 -79.23
C MET A 1 7.77 15.45 -77.78
N LEU A 2 8.44 16.48 -77.25
CA LEU A 2 8.17 17.27 -76.04
C LEU A 2 7.77 16.54 -74.72
N ALA A 3 8.61 16.53 -73.67
CA ALA A 3 8.92 17.65 -72.76
C ALA A 3 7.80 17.80 -71.69
N LEU A 4 8.02 17.90 -70.36
CA LEU A 4 9.03 18.66 -69.62
C LEU A 4 8.80 18.45 -68.09
N LEU A 5 9.90 18.50 -67.28
CA LEU A 5 9.99 19.07 -65.91
C LEU A 5 9.54 18.25 -64.68
N PHE A 6 10.19 18.25 -63.50
CA PHE A 6 11.36 18.92 -62.91
C PHE A 6 11.86 18.05 -61.71
N ALA A 7 13.17 17.95 -61.52
CA ALA A 7 13.82 17.85 -60.19
C ALA A 7 14.38 19.27 -59.85
N PRO A 8 14.87 19.66 -58.64
CA PRO A 8 15.30 18.81 -57.52
C PRO A 8 14.92 19.28 -56.08
N LEU A 9 15.12 18.39 -55.11
CA LEU A 9 15.15 18.67 -53.67
C LEU A 9 16.48 19.32 -53.26
N PHE A 10 16.42 20.34 -52.42
CA PHE A 10 17.55 20.86 -51.65
C PHE A 10 17.20 20.88 -50.15
N LEU A 11 18.17 20.42 -49.35
CA LEU A 11 18.43 20.71 -47.93
C LEU A 11 17.40 20.22 -46.89
N PHE A 12 17.80 19.26 -46.05
CA PHE A 12 18.53 19.60 -44.82
C PHE A 12 19.21 18.37 -44.23
N THR A 13 20.53 18.50 -44.05
CA THR A 13 21.35 17.70 -43.15
C THR A 13 20.95 17.99 -41.71
N TRP A 14 20.64 16.95 -40.94
CA TRP A 14 20.99 16.76 -39.53
C TRP A 14 20.11 15.63 -39.01
N LEU A 15 20.72 14.50 -38.63
CA LEU A 15 20.30 13.72 -37.49
C LEU A 15 21.42 12.75 -37.14
N HIS A 16 22.01 13.06 -35.99
CA HIS A 16 22.70 12.20 -35.05
C HIS A 16 22.80 10.72 -35.44
N GLN A 17 24.03 10.24 -35.51
CA GLN A 17 24.37 8.87 -35.13
C GLN A 17 23.80 8.63 -33.72
N SER A 18 22.73 7.86 -33.64
CA SER A 18 22.31 7.21 -32.40
C SER A 18 23.30 6.06 -32.11
N PRO A 19 23.80 5.92 -30.86
CA PRO A 19 24.57 4.75 -30.49
C PRO A 19 23.68 3.51 -30.62
N ILE A 20 24.27 2.43 -31.15
CA ILE A 20 23.64 1.12 -31.24
C ILE A 20 23.42 0.63 -29.80
N SER A 21 22.15 0.49 -29.38
CA SER A 21 21.81 -0.08 -28.07
C SER A 21 22.33 -1.52 -27.96
N HIS A 22 23.14 -1.79 -26.94
CA HIS A 22 23.77 -3.10 -26.73
C HIS A 22 22.78 -4.19 -26.30
N CYS A 23 21.54 -3.84 -25.91
CA CYS A 23 20.48 -4.81 -25.60
C CYS A 23 19.71 -5.33 -26.84
N LEU A 24 20.03 -4.88 -28.07
CA LEU A 24 19.31 -5.26 -29.31
C LEU A 24 19.92 -6.41 -30.13
N GLN A 25 20.82 -7.23 -29.57
CA GLN A 25 21.31 -8.42 -30.28
C GLN A 25 20.24 -9.53 -30.30
N GLU A 26 19.23 -9.38 -31.14
CA GLU A 26 18.32 -10.46 -31.55
C GLU A 26 19.15 -11.57 -32.21
N THR A 27 19.16 -12.76 -31.60
CA THR A 27 19.48 -13.98 -32.36
C THR A 27 18.18 -14.39 -33.07
N GLN A 28 18.08 -14.10 -34.37
CA GLN A 28 16.99 -14.62 -35.19
C GLN A 28 16.99 -16.16 -35.16
N GLN A 29 16.07 -16.75 -34.41
CA GLN A 29 15.64 -18.13 -34.63
C GLN A 29 14.12 -18.21 -34.70
N HIS A 30 13.65 -18.83 -35.78
CA HIS A 30 12.26 -19.13 -36.13
C HIS A 30 11.49 -19.81 -34.97
N PRO A 31 10.14 -19.73 -34.96
CA PRO A 31 9.33 -20.09 -33.81
C PRO A 31 9.30 -21.60 -33.59
N GLN A 32 10.31 -22.11 -32.89
CA GLN A 32 10.24 -23.40 -32.23
C GLN A 32 9.53 -23.19 -30.89
N LYS A 33 8.44 -23.95 -30.75
CA LYS A 33 7.67 -24.13 -29.52
C LYS A 33 8.61 -24.58 -28.40
N LEU A 34 9.18 -23.64 -27.62
CA LEU A 34 10.05 -23.98 -26.50
C LEU A 34 9.20 -24.28 -25.27
N ILE A 35 9.39 -25.49 -24.76
CA ILE A 35 8.72 -26.05 -23.60
C ILE A 35 9.41 -25.53 -22.33
N SER A 36 8.58 -25.09 -21.38
CA SER A 36 8.73 -25.09 -19.90
C SER A 36 9.83 -24.25 -19.24
N GLN A 37 9.39 -23.38 -18.32
CA GLN A 37 10.01 -23.06 -17.01
C GLN A 37 11.51 -23.42 -16.90
N CYS A 38 12.37 -22.42 -17.09
CA CYS A 38 13.78 -22.53 -16.75
C CYS A 38 13.96 -22.56 -15.23
N ASP A 39 14.15 -23.76 -14.66
CA ASP A 39 14.50 -23.96 -13.25
C ASP A 39 16.03 -24.05 -13.07
N GLU A 40 16.75 -23.06 -13.59
CA GLU A 40 18.21 -23.01 -13.47
C GLU A 40 18.64 -22.70 -12.03
N LYS A 41 19.71 -23.37 -11.59
CA LYS A 41 20.23 -23.27 -10.23
C LYS A 41 21.75 -23.16 -10.22
N CYS A 42 22.27 -22.31 -9.34
CA CYS A 42 23.69 -22.28 -8.96
C CYS A 42 23.80 -22.85 -7.54
N GLY A 43 24.11 -24.14 -7.44
CA GLY A 43 24.00 -24.90 -6.19
C GLY A 43 22.57 -24.97 -5.67
N LYS A 44 22.30 -24.30 -4.54
CA LYS A 44 20.97 -24.20 -3.94
C LYS A 44 20.19 -22.94 -4.36
N LEU A 45 20.85 -21.99 -5.01
CA LEU A 45 20.23 -20.72 -5.43
C LEU A 45 19.43 -20.93 -6.71
N ARG A 46 18.13 -20.66 -6.66
CA ARG A 46 17.25 -20.63 -7.84
C ARG A 46 17.39 -19.29 -8.54
N ILE A 47 17.56 -19.32 -9.85
CA ILE A 47 17.81 -18.11 -10.65
C ILE A 47 16.46 -17.58 -11.15
N PRO A 48 16.06 -16.35 -10.78
CA PRO A 48 14.80 -15.77 -11.24
C PRO A 48 14.92 -15.25 -12.66
N PHE A 49 13.84 -15.34 -13.43
CA PHE A 49 13.73 -14.66 -14.72
C PHE A 49 13.89 -13.13 -14.55
N PRO A 50 14.59 -12.40 -15.44
CA PRO A 50 15.16 -12.80 -16.73
C PRO A 50 16.60 -13.34 -16.69
N PHE A 51 17.16 -13.54 -15.50
CA PHE A 51 18.54 -14.00 -15.35
C PHE A 51 18.71 -15.47 -15.75
N HIS A 52 19.87 -15.82 -16.31
CA HIS A 52 20.13 -17.18 -16.80
C HIS A 52 21.65 -17.50 -16.84
N LEU A 53 22.00 -18.79 -16.74
CA LEU A 53 23.36 -19.31 -16.88
C LEU A 53 23.62 -19.82 -18.30
N ASN A 54 22.67 -20.57 -18.86
CA ASN A 54 22.80 -21.21 -20.17
C ASN A 54 21.94 -20.49 -21.21
N THR A 55 22.42 -20.44 -22.45
CA THR A 55 21.72 -19.81 -23.58
C THR A 55 20.55 -20.65 -24.10
N SER A 56 20.43 -21.91 -23.69
CA SER A 56 19.29 -22.79 -23.98
C SER A 56 17.98 -22.32 -23.33
N CYS A 57 18.08 -21.54 -22.26
CA CYS A 57 16.99 -20.74 -21.70
C CYS A 57 16.98 -19.41 -22.46
N ALA A 58 16.36 -19.41 -23.65
CA ALA A 58 16.37 -18.28 -24.58
C ALA A 58 15.93 -16.99 -23.87
N SER A 59 16.92 -16.15 -23.55
CA SER A 59 16.79 -14.92 -22.79
C SER A 59 16.31 -13.78 -23.68
N VAL A 60 15.62 -12.81 -23.07
CA VAL A 60 15.24 -11.54 -23.70
C VAL A 60 16.50 -10.75 -24.12
N SER A 61 17.63 -10.94 -23.42
CA SER A 61 18.92 -10.31 -23.74
C SER A 61 20.10 -11.02 -23.06
N ASN A 62 21.26 -11.07 -23.72
CA ASN A 62 22.51 -11.55 -23.11
C ASN A 62 22.97 -10.70 -21.91
N ALA A 63 22.42 -9.50 -21.73
CA ALA A 63 22.72 -8.63 -20.59
C ALA A 63 22.33 -9.27 -19.23
N PHE A 64 21.40 -10.22 -19.22
CA PHE A 64 20.96 -10.91 -17.99
C PHE A 64 21.73 -12.21 -17.71
N ARG A 65 22.80 -12.48 -18.46
CA ARG A 65 23.59 -13.68 -18.28
C ARG A 65 24.40 -13.60 -16.98
N LEU A 66 24.30 -14.66 -16.18
CA LEU A 66 25.08 -14.85 -14.97
C LEU A 66 26.15 -15.92 -15.19
N SER A 67 27.24 -15.83 -14.44
CA SER A 67 28.21 -16.92 -14.29
C SER A 67 28.16 -17.48 -12.88
N CYS A 68 28.24 -18.80 -12.76
CA CYS A 68 28.20 -19.52 -11.49
C CYS A 68 29.59 -20.09 -11.19
N SER A 69 30.17 -19.67 -10.06
CA SER A 69 31.45 -20.17 -9.56
C SER A 69 31.26 -20.99 -8.29
N ASN A 70 32.02 -22.07 -8.16
CA ASN A 70 32.02 -22.98 -7.00
C ASN A 70 30.61 -23.46 -6.57
N SER A 71 29.66 -23.51 -7.50
CA SER A 71 28.25 -23.87 -7.25
C SER A 71 27.59 -23.06 -6.12
N THR A 72 28.06 -21.86 -5.81
CA THR A 72 27.58 -21.08 -4.65
C THR A 72 27.58 -19.58 -4.89
N THR A 73 28.44 -19.09 -5.78
CA THR A 73 28.59 -17.65 -6.02
C THR A 73 28.20 -17.33 -7.45
N LEU A 74 27.24 -16.40 -7.59
CA LEU A 74 26.80 -15.86 -8.86
C LEU A 74 27.53 -14.55 -9.16
N TYR A 75 27.86 -14.34 -10.42
CA TYR A 75 28.43 -13.10 -10.92
C TYR A 75 27.60 -12.58 -12.09
N LEU A 76 27.37 -11.28 -12.09
CA LEU A 76 26.76 -10.53 -13.17
C LEU A 76 27.86 -9.72 -13.85
N ASP A 77 28.05 -9.95 -15.14
CA ASP A 77 29.03 -9.23 -15.94
C ASP A 77 28.34 -8.04 -16.60
N ILE A 78 28.74 -6.82 -16.22
CA ILE A 78 28.29 -5.59 -16.84
C ILE A 78 29.53 -4.92 -17.44
N ASP A 79 29.53 -4.80 -18.77
CA ASP A 79 30.65 -4.29 -19.56
C ASP A 79 31.94 -5.10 -19.33
N SER A 80 32.98 -4.47 -18.79
CA SER A 80 34.27 -5.09 -18.48
C SER A 80 34.42 -5.49 -17.00
N LEU A 81 33.38 -5.27 -16.19
CA LEU A 81 33.40 -5.51 -14.76
C LEU A 81 32.47 -6.68 -14.40
N SER A 82 32.95 -7.50 -13.46
CA SER A 82 32.19 -8.63 -12.91
C SER A 82 31.79 -8.34 -11.48
N TYR A 83 30.49 -8.37 -11.23
CA TYR A 83 29.90 -8.02 -9.94
C TYR A 83 29.34 -9.28 -9.27
N LYS A 84 29.76 -9.55 -8.03
CA LYS A 84 29.22 -10.67 -7.27
C LYS A 84 27.78 -10.38 -6.89
N VAL A 85 26.86 -11.28 -7.22
CA VAL A 85 25.45 -11.17 -6.85
C VAL A 85 25.28 -11.59 -5.39
N LEU A 86 24.66 -10.70 -4.61
CA LEU A 86 24.38 -10.93 -3.19
C LEU A 86 22.93 -11.38 -2.98
N GLU A 87 21.97 -10.77 -3.69
CA GLU A 87 20.54 -11.03 -3.51
C GLU A 87 19.72 -10.62 -4.74
N PHE A 88 18.59 -11.29 -4.97
CA PHE A 88 17.61 -10.93 -5.98
C PHE A 88 16.37 -10.30 -5.36
N PHE A 89 15.87 -9.24 -5.99
CA PHE A 89 14.61 -8.59 -5.66
C PHE A 89 13.62 -8.79 -6.80
N SER A 90 12.34 -8.60 -6.53
CA SER A 90 11.33 -8.61 -7.59
C SER A 90 11.66 -7.57 -8.65
N ASP A 91 12.16 -6.40 -8.26
CA ASP A 91 12.44 -5.23 -9.07
C ASP A 91 13.93 -4.96 -9.35
N GLY A 92 14.83 -5.81 -8.85
CA GLY A 92 16.25 -5.49 -8.89
C GLY A 92 17.17 -6.64 -8.52
N ILE A 93 18.46 -6.34 -8.48
CA ILE A 93 19.52 -7.25 -8.07
C ILE A 93 20.52 -6.49 -7.20
N LEU A 94 20.87 -7.02 -6.04
CA LEU A 94 21.91 -6.46 -5.19
C LEU A 94 23.24 -7.09 -5.53
N VAL A 95 24.20 -6.25 -5.87
CA VAL A 95 25.56 -6.67 -6.21
C VAL A 95 26.59 -6.08 -5.25
N ASP A 96 27.69 -6.81 -5.08
CA ASP A 96 28.86 -6.36 -4.36
C ASP A 96 29.75 -5.46 -5.26
N PHE A 97 30.70 -4.77 -4.66
CA PHE A 97 31.67 -3.94 -5.36
C PHE A 97 32.67 -4.79 -6.16
N PRO A 98 33.11 -4.32 -7.35
CA PRO A 98 34.04 -5.06 -8.18
C PRO A 98 35.40 -5.17 -7.47
N GLY A 99 36.00 -6.38 -7.48
CA GLY A 99 37.30 -6.62 -6.85
C GLY A 99 37.29 -6.72 -5.32
N SER A 100 36.14 -7.02 -4.70
CA SER A 100 35.93 -7.10 -3.24
C SER A 100 36.66 -8.25 -2.49
N SER A 101 37.80 -8.75 -2.98
CA SER A 101 38.53 -9.85 -2.32
C SER A 101 39.02 -9.51 -0.90
N THR A 102 39.06 -8.23 -0.55
CA THR A 102 39.36 -7.72 0.79
C THR A 102 38.29 -6.73 1.28
N CYS A 103 37.98 -6.80 2.58
CA CYS A 103 37.11 -5.87 3.29
C CYS A 103 37.68 -4.44 3.20
N ARG A 104 37.01 -3.57 2.42
CA ARG A 104 37.33 -2.14 2.34
C ARG A 104 36.23 -1.34 2.99
N GLN A 105 36.58 -0.33 3.79
CA GLN A 105 35.62 0.52 4.48
C GLN A 105 34.84 1.42 3.51
N TYR A 106 35.50 1.90 2.45
CA TYR A 106 34.91 2.69 1.37
C TYR A 106 35.58 2.37 0.02
N ASN A 107 34.92 2.74 -1.07
CA ASN A 107 35.35 2.54 -2.45
C ASN A 107 35.59 3.90 -3.14
N ASP A 108 36.39 3.92 -4.20
CA ASP A 108 36.59 5.13 -5.01
C ASP A 108 35.29 5.46 -5.77
N LEU A 109 34.90 6.73 -5.87
CA LEU A 109 33.65 7.12 -6.54
C LEU A 109 33.55 6.67 -8.00
N ASN A 110 34.68 6.40 -8.67
CA ASN A 110 34.75 5.92 -10.04
C ASN A 110 34.89 4.40 -10.15
N SER A 111 34.99 3.67 -9.03
CA SER A 111 35.14 2.21 -9.06
C SER A 111 33.84 1.47 -9.36
N PHE A 112 32.71 2.18 -9.46
CA PHE A 112 31.41 1.62 -9.77
C PHE A 112 30.75 2.44 -10.87
N GLY A 113 30.43 1.79 -11.98
CA GLY A 113 29.83 2.45 -13.14
C GLY A 113 29.05 1.46 -13.99
N LEU A 114 27.98 1.96 -14.60
CA LEU A 114 27.09 1.22 -15.51
C LEU A 114 27.11 1.83 -16.93
N ALA A 115 28.22 2.50 -17.29
CA ALA A 115 28.31 3.30 -18.49
C ALA A 115 28.18 2.42 -19.76
N GLY A 116 27.06 2.54 -20.46
CA GLY A 116 26.80 1.85 -21.73
C GLY A 116 25.82 0.68 -21.67
N ASN A 117 25.19 0.43 -20.51
CA ASN A 117 24.20 -0.63 -20.34
C ASN A 117 22.76 -0.09 -20.32
N ASP A 118 21.94 -0.52 -21.29
CA ASP A 118 20.53 -0.09 -21.42
C ASP A 118 19.55 -0.96 -20.62
N CYS A 119 20.05 -1.95 -19.87
CA CYS A 119 19.22 -2.93 -19.17
C CYS A 119 19.32 -2.83 -17.63
N PHE A 120 20.25 -2.04 -17.09
CA PHE A 120 20.45 -1.86 -15.64
C PHE A 120 20.68 -0.40 -15.27
N GLY A 121 20.13 0.02 -14.14
CA GLY A 121 20.31 1.35 -13.56
C GLY A 121 20.48 1.28 -12.05
N ILE A 122 21.16 2.26 -11.46
CA ILE A 122 21.32 2.33 -10.00
C ILE A 122 19.94 2.66 -9.40
N SER A 123 19.46 1.81 -8.50
CA SER A 123 18.15 1.98 -7.87
C SER A 123 18.15 3.13 -6.86
N VAL A 124 17.04 3.86 -6.75
CA VAL A 124 16.83 4.90 -5.72
C VAL A 124 16.76 4.34 -4.29
N ASP A 125 16.60 3.03 -4.14
CA ASP A 125 16.57 2.37 -2.83
C ASP A 125 17.95 2.30 -2.15
N ASN A 126 19.01 2.74 -2.83
CA ASN A 126 20.35 2.80 -2.24
C ASN A 126 20.51 4.02 -1.33
N VAL A 127 21.16 3.79 -0.19
CA VAL A 127 21.63 4.81 0.72
C VAL A 127 23.15 4.85 0.65
N ILE A 128 23.71 6.02 0.36
CA ILE A 128 25.14 6.21 0.11
C ILE A 128 25.79 6.86 1.32
N GLY A 129 26.81 6.22 1.87
CA GLY A 129 27.73 6.82 2.82
C GLY A 129 28.89 7.44 2.07
N LEU A 130 29.13 8.73 2.23
CA LEU A 130 30.18 9.46 1.54
C LEU A 130 31.31 9.82 2.51
N TYR A 131 32.53 9.77 1.99
CA TYR A 131 33.76 9.91 2.77
C TYR A 131 34.65 11.01 2.19
N ASP A 132 35.33 11.72 3.10
CA ASP A 132 36.24 12.83 2.81
C ASP A 132 35.63 13.93 1.92
N CYS A 133 34.38 14.30 2.18
CA CYS A 133 33.70 15.40 1.48
C CYS A 133 34.12 16.77 2.02
N GLU A 134 34.29 17.75 1.12
CA GLU A 134 34.57 19.14 1.49
C GLU A 134 33.28 19.92 1.79
N ASP A 135 32.18 19.56 1.12
CA ASP A 135 30.86 20.17 1.30
C ASP A 135 29.94 19.27 2.13
N SER A 136 29.61 19.70 3.34
CA SER A 136 28.72 18.97 4.26
C SER A 136 27.23 19.20 4.01
N SER A 137 26.86 20.12 3.10
CA SER A 137 25.43 20.36 2.74
C SER A 137 24.76 19.16 2.09
N LEU A 138 25.56 18.23 1.58
CA LEU A 138 25.10 17.00 0.98
C LEU A 138 24.67 15.95 2.02
N CYS A 139 25.14 16.06 3.26
CA CYS A 139 24.85 15.07 4.30
C CYS A 139 23.43 15.27 4.85
N LYS A 140 22.65 14.19 4.87
CA LYS A 140 21.28 14.17 5.40
C LYS A 140 21.24 13.47 6.76
N ALA A 141 20.46 14.04 7.69
CA ALA A 141 20.39 13.59 9.08
C ALA A 141 19.65 12.24 9.26
N ASP A 142 18.90 11.79 8.25
CA ASP A 142 17.98 10.65 8.38
C ASP A 142 18.66 9.27 8.41
N CYS A 143 19.98 9.19 8.38
CA CYS A 143 20.72 7.92 8.40
C CYS A 143 21.15 7.47 9.81
N GLU A 144 20.95 8.30 10.83
CA GLU A 144 21.29 7.95 12.22
C GLU A 144 20.43 6.80 12.77
N THR A 145 19.24 6.58 12.21
CA THR A 145 18.31 5.52 12.62
C THR A 145 18.54 4.18 11.92
N ILE A 146 19.51 4.10 11.00
CA ILE A 146 19.75 2.94 10.14
C ILE A 146 21.07 2.28 10.58
N ASP A 147 20.99 1.01 10.96
CA ASP A 147 22.17 0.19 11.24
C ASP A 147 22.85 -0.17 9.91
N LEU A 148 23.96 0.51 9.63
CA LEU A 148 24.75 0.34 8.41
C LEU A 148 26.04 -0.41 8.76
N PRO A 149 26.03 -1.75 8.74
CA PRO A 149 27.17 -2.54 9.18
C PRO A 149 28.41 -2.27 8.32
N GLY A 150 29.57 -2.32 8.98
CA GLY A 150 30.87 -2.28 8.34
C GLY A 150 31.12 -3.50 7.46
N CYS A 151 32.19 -3.45 6.67
CA CYS A 151 32.50 -4.54 5.73
C CYS A 151 32.83 -5.88 6.40
N ASP A 152 33.18 -5.88 7.68
CA ASP A 152 33.54 -7.06 8.49
C ASP A 152 32.36 -7.58 9.33
N GLY A 153 31.19 -6.95 9.23
CA GLY A 153 30.02 -7.26 10.05
C GLY A 153 30.14 -6.83 11.51
N SER A 154 31.23 -6.14 11.89
CA SER A 154 31.31 -5.43 13.16
C SER A 154 30.60 -4.08 13.00
N GLY A 155 29.93 -3.63 14.06
CA GLY A 155 29.22 -2.35 14.07
C GLY A 155 30.20 -1.19 13.94
N SER A 156 30.54 -0.79 12.72
CA SER A 156 31.11 0.52 12.45
C SER A 156 29.95 1.51 12.49
N GLY A 157 30.10 2.58 13.28
CA GLY A 157 29.11 3.65 13.32
C GLY A 157 28.76 4.19 11.92
N PRO A 158 27.62 4.89 11.79
CA PRO A 158 27.14 5.40 10.51
C PRO A 158 28.21 6.26 9.82
N PRO A 159 28.22 6.31 8.46
CA PRO A 159 29.12 7.20 7.74
C PRO A 159 28.86 8.64 8.20
N ALA A 160 29.94 9.41 8.39
CA ALA A 160 29.85 10.81 8.86
C ALA A 160 29.02 11.70 7.91
N CYS A 161 28.86 11.29 6.65
CA CYS A 161 28.00 11.92 5.66
C CYS A 161 27.16 10.84 4.97
N CYS A 162 25.84 10.99 5.01
CA CYS A 162 24.92 10.05 4.38
C CYS A 162 24.00 10.75 3.37
N TYR A 163 23.70 10.09 2.26
CA TYR A 163 22.86 10.61 1.19
C TYR A 163 21.95 9.49 0.64
N PRO A 164 20.63 9.53 0.88
CA PRO A 164 19.69 8.62 0.24
C PRO A 164 19.46 9.01 -1.22
N LEU A 165 19.59 8.06 -2.16
CA LEU A 165 19.42 8.38 -3.59
C LEU A 165 17.99 8.82 -3.94
N SER A 166 17.00 8.49 -3.11
CA SER A 166 15.62 8.98 -3.21
C SER A 166 15.46 10.49 -2.99
N ASP A 167 16.49 11.21 -2.50
CA ASP A 167 16.44 12.66 -2.26
C ASP A 167 16.51 13.49 -3.56
N HIS A 168 17.18 12.98 -4.60
CA HIS A 168 17.29 13.60 -5.93
C HIS A 168 17.86 15.04 -5.97
N SER A 169 18.42 15.60 -4.90
CA SER A 169 18.96 16.97 -4.93
C SER A 169 20.28 17.10 -5.70
N SER A 170 21.11 16.06 -5.68
CA SER A 170 22.50 16.10 -6.17
C SER A 170 22.89 14.93 -7.08
N TRP A 171 21.99 13.96 -7.23
CA TRP A 171 22.10 12.73 -8.02
C TRP A 171 20.77 12.46 -8.72
N ASP A 172 20.81 12.19 -10.02
CA ASP A 172 19.65 11.90 -10.86
C ASP A 172 19.73 10.51 -11.52
N PHE A 173 18.63 10.05 -12.11
CA PHE A 173 18.62 8.77 -12.84
C PHE A 173 19.65 8.77 -13.97
N GLY A 174 20.46 7.71 -14.02
CA GLY A 174 21.56 7.58 -14.98
C GLY A 174 22.90 8.10 -14.47
N ASP A 175 22.93 8.86 -13.37
CA ASP A 175 24.17 9.30 -12.74
C ASP A 175 24.89 8.13 -12.07
N GLY A 176 26.21 8.09 -12.21
CA GLY A 176 27.08 7.27 -11.36
C GLY A 176 27.40 7.96 -10.04
N PHE A 177 28.15 7.31 -9.16
CA PHE A 177 28.58 7.92 -7.89
C PHE A 177 29.67 8.99 -8.08
N SER A 178 30.29 9.07 -9.25
CA SER A 178 31.28 10.09 -9.59
C SER A 178 30.74 11.52 -9.48
N VAL A 179 29.42 11.73 -9.54
CA VAL A 179 28.80 13.06 -9.36
C VAL A 179 29.10 13.66 -8.00
N PHE A 180 29.39 12.85 -6.98
CA PHE A 180 29.71 13.35 -5.65
C PHE A 180 31.12 13.95 -5.54
N SER A 181 31.99 13.71 -6.54
CA SER A 181 33.33 14.32 -6.59
C SER A 181 33.27 15.85 -6.66
N LYS A 182 32.18 16.44 -7.19
CA LYS A 182 31.96 17.89 -7.24
C LYS A 182 31.82 18.53 -5.84
N PHE A 183 31.52 17.73 -4.82
CA PHE A 183 31.42 18.14 -3.41
C PHE A 183 32.69 17.80 -2.62
N GLY A 184 33.78 17.45 -3.31
CA GLY A 184 35.06 17.08 -2.71
C GLY A 184 35.14 15.67 -2.16
N CYS A 185 34.05 14.89 -2.20
CA CYS A 185 34.03 13.52 -1.70
C CYS A 185 35.04 12.63 -2.46
N ARG A 186 35.76 11.75 -1.75
CA ARG A 186 36.76 10.86 -2.35
C ARG A 186 36.32 9.41 -2.42
N GLY A 187 35.39 9.01 -1.55
CA GLY A 187 34.94 7.64 -1.51
C GLY A 187 33.50 7.47 -1.07
N PHE A 188 32.99 6.27 -1.28
CA PHE A 188 31.64 5.90 -0.92
C PHE A 188 31.49 4.46 -0.45
N SER A 189 30.45 4.21 0.32
CA SER A 189 29.86 2.89 0.55
C SER A 189 28.37 2.99 0.27
N SER A 190 27.74 1.86 -0.04
CA SER A 190 26.33 1.77 -0.42
C SER A 190 25.68 0.65 0.35
N TRP A 191 24.44 0.88 0.76
CA TRP A 191 23.58 -0.11 1.38
C TRP A 191 22.18 -0.01 0.80
N VAL A 192 21.48 -1.14 0.77
CA VAL A 192 20.04 -1.19 0.55
C VAL A 192 19.34 -1.49 1.87
N VAL A 193 18.38 -0.66 2.24
CA VAL A 193 17.58 -0.87 3.44
C VAL A 193 16.29 -1.56 3.02
N SER A 194 16.12 -2.82 3.44
CA SER A 194 14.91 -3.57 3.08
C SER A 194 13.71 -3.01 3.83
N ARG A 195 12.56 -2.90 3.14
CA ARG A 195 11.32 -2.42 3.76
C ARG A 195 10.98 -3.28 4.98
N GLY A 196 10.76 -2.63 6.13
CA GLY A 196 10.48 -3.31 7.41
C GLY A 196 11.72 -3.73 8.21
N THR A 197 12.93 -3.34 7.79
CA THR A 197 14.17 -3.53 8.56
C THR A 197 14.91 -2.21 8.70
N ASN A 198 15.58 -2.01 9.83
CA ASN A 198 16.46 -0.86 10.04
C ASN A 198 17.92 -1.19 9.73
N THR A 199 18.21 -2.40 9.25
CA THR A 199 19.58 -2.86 8.94
C THR A 199 19.82 -2.79 7.44
N GLY A 200 20.81 -2.00 7.03
CA GLY A 200 21.24 -1.92 5.65
C GLY A 200 22.04 -3.15 5.22
N LYS A 201 21.69 -3.74 4.08
CA LYS A 201 22.54 -4.74 3.43
C LYS A 201 23.56 -4.03 2.56
N ARG A 202 24.84 -4.22 2.85
CA ARG A 202 25.92 -3.60 2.10
C ARG A 202 25.95 -4.12 0.65
N GLY A 203 26.06 -3.19 -0.30
CA GLY A 203 26.06 -3.45 -1.73
C GLY A 203 25.32 -2.36 -2.50
N VAL A 204 25.29 -2.50 -3.83
CA VAL A 204 24.57 -1.59 -4.71
C VAL A 204 23.39 -2.34 -5.34
N LYS A 205 22.16 -1.92 -5.03
CA LYS A 205 20.95 -2.42 -5.69
C LYS A 205 20.84 -1.80 -7.08
N LEU A 206 20.77 -2.66 -8.09
CA LEU A 206 20.50 -2.28 -9.46
C LEU A 206 19.04 -2.59 -9.78
N GLU A 207 18.31 -1.62 -10.34
CA GLU A 207 17.07 -1.87 -11.04
C GLU A 207 17.40 -2.44 -12.42
N TRP A 208 16.64 -3.43 -12.87
CA TRP A 208 16.79 -4.00 -14.19
C TRP A 208 15.53 -3.81 -15.01
N ALA A 209 15.67 -3.69 -16.33
CA ALA A 209 14.55 -3.52 -17.27
C ALA A 209 14.86 -4.10 -18.64
N VAL A 210 13.82 -4.42 -19.40
CA VAL A 210 13.96 -4.85 -20.80
C VAL A 210 13.61 -3.70 -21.76
N PRO A 211 14.23 -3.60 -22.94
CA PRO A 211 13.95 -2.52 -23.88
C PRO A 211 12.49 -2.49 -24.37
N ARG A 212 11.90 -1.29 -24.48
CA ARG A 212 10.50 -1.11 -24.95
C ARG A 212 10.23 -1.60 -26.37
N ASN A 213 11.25 -1.66 -27.23
CA ASN A 213 11.11 -2.15 -28.62
C ASN A 213 10.75 -3.64 -28.70
N SER A 214 10.86 -4.39 -27.60
CA SER A 214 10.45 -5.80 -27.49
C SER A 214 8.94 -5.99 -27.24
N SER A 215 8.14 -4.91 -27.15
CA SER A 215 6.76 -4.86 -26.60
C SER A 215 5.68 -5.82 -27.13
N LYS A 216 5.88 -6.55 -28.24
CA LYS A 216 4.92 -7.60 -28.66
C LYS A 216 5.26 -8.94 -27.99
N GLY A 217 4.59 -9.22 -26.87
CA GLY A 217 4.61 -10.54 -26.22
C GLY A 217 5.63 -10.72 -25.10
N VAL A 218 6.14 -9.64 -24.51
CA VAL A 218 7.06 -9.70 -23.34
C VAL A 218 6.32 -10.09 -22.06
N CYS A 219 5.19 -9.43 -21.78
CA CYS A 219 4.36 -9.75 -20.62
C CYS A 219 3.36 -10.85 -20.95
N GLY A 220 3.16 -11.77 -20.00
CA GLY A 220 2.23 -12.88 -20.11
C GLY A 220 0.78 -12.44 -19.92
N ASP A 221 -0.15 -13.37 -20.08
CA ASP A 221 -1.55 -13.13 -19.78
C ASP A 221 -1.72 -12.68 -18.32
N LYS A 222 -2.57 -11.67 -18.09
CA LYS A 222 -2.82 -11.09 -16.75
C LYS A 222 -1.61 -10.38 -16.12
N ALA A 223 -0.66 -9.91 -16.94
CA ALA A 223 0.40 -9.00 -16.53
C ALA A 223 0.25 -7.63 -17.22
N ASP A 224 0.55 -6.57 -16.48
CA ASP A 224 0.62 -5.20 -16.97
C ASP A 224 2.08 -4.79 -17.22
N ILE A 225 2.30 -3.97 -18.25
CA ILE A 225 3.61 -3.37 -18.53
C ILE A 225 3.80 -2.18 -17.58
N VAL A 226 4.90 -2.17 -16.84
CA VAL A 226 5.33 -1.05 -15.98
C VAL A 226 6.64 -0.48 -16.50
N ASN A 227 6.81 0.84 -16.46
CA ASN A 227 8.09 1.45 -16.83
C ASN A 227 9.10 1.27 -15.69
N ALA A 228 10.36 1.03 -16.05
CA ALA A 228 11.45 1.08 -15.10
C ALA A 228 11.76 2.54 -14.74
N THR A 229 12.28 2.74 -13.53
CA THR A 229 12.51 4.09 -12.99
C THR A 229 13.93 4.56 -13.32
N ALA A 230 14.93 3.71 -13.09
CA ALA A 230 16.34 4.00 -13.28
C ALA A 230 16.91 3.58 -14.65
N VAL A 231 16.12 2.91 -15.48
CA VAL A 231 16.52 2.49 -16.83
C VAL A 231 15.68 3.23 -17.86
N ASP A 232 16.29 4.17 -18.58
CA ASP A 232 15.61 4.99 -19.57
C ASP A 232 15.01 4.13 -20.70
N GLY A 233 13.73 4.36 -21.00
CA GLY A 233 12.99 3.56 -21.98
C GLY A 233 12.83 2.07 -21.63
N GLY A 234 13.22 1.65 -20.42
CA GLY A 234 13.09 0.28 -19.92
C GLY A 234 11.67 -0.03 -19.46
N ILE A 235 11.21 -1.26 -19.71
CA ILE A 235 9.91 -1.77 -19.25
C ILE A 235 10.07 -3.07 -18.47
N ARG A 236 9.05 -3.38 -17.66
CA ARG A 236 8.95 -4.61 -16.89
C ARG A 236 7.50 -5.12 -16.87
N CYS A 237 7.30 -6.35 -16.41
CA CYS A 237 5.99 -6.93 -16.25
C CYS A 237 5.62 -7.06 -14.78
N LYS A 238 4.37 -6.72 -14.45
CA LYS A 238 3.80 -6.88 -13.10
C LYS A 238 2.47 -7.62 -13.21
N CYS A 239 2.26 -8.64 -12.39
CA CYS A 239 0.97 -9.33 -12.37
C CYS A 239 -0.17 -8.42 -11.89
N GLN A 240 -1.33 -8.57 -12.52
CA GLN A 240 -2.58 -7.93 -12.11
C GLN A 240 -3.00 -8.42 -10.71
N ASP A 241 -3.78 -7.61 -10.02
CA ASP A 241 -4.25 -7.92 -8.67
C ASP A 241 -4.93 -9.31 -8.62
N GLY A 242 -4.54 -10.12 -7.63
CA GLY A 242 -5.01 -11.51 -7.48
C GLY A 242 -4.22 -12.55 -8.29
N PHE A 243 -3.13 -12.14 -8.95
CA PHE A 243 -2.17 -13.03 -9.59
C PHE A 243 -0.76 -12.82 -9.03
N VAL A 244 0.00 -13.92 -8.94
CA VAL A 244 1.38 -13.95 -8.47
C VAL A 244 2.25 -14.66 -9.51
N GLY A 245 3.46 -14.16 -9.70
CA GLY A 245 4.45 -14.69 -10.63
C GLY A 245 5.39 -13.59 -11.12
N ASP A 246 6.19 -13.89 -12.14
CA ASP A 246 7.13 -12.91 -12.72
C ASP A 246 6.46 -11.99 -13.76
N GLY A 247 5.27 -12.34 -14.25
CA GLY A 247 4.52 -11.57 -15.23
C GLY A 247 5.04 -11.64 -16.66
N TYR A 248 6.13 -12.36 -16.94
CA TYR A 248 6.69 -12.47 -18.28
C TYR A 248 6.12 -13.68 -19.03
N ALA A 249 5.83 -13.51 -20.31
CA ALA A 249 5.30 -14.60 -21.15
C ALA A 249 6.32 -15.73 -21.33
N SER A 250 7.60 -15.39 -21.37
CA SER A 250 8.72 -16.34 -21.43
C SER A 250 9.15 -16.89 -20.07
N GLY A 251 8.56 -16.37 -18.98
CA GLY A 251 8.85 -16.74 -17.60
C GLY A 251 7.82 -17.70 -17.01
N GLU A 252 7.56 -17.58 -15.72
CA GLU A 252 6.46 -18.25 -15.01
C GLU A 252 5.08 -17.67 -15.37
N GLY A 253 5.02 -16.42 -15.83
CA GLY A 253 3.78 -15.71 -16.11
C GLY A 253 3.02 -15.33 -14.83
N CYS A 254 1.72 -15.09 -14.94
CA CYS A 254 0.87 -14.75 -13.81
C CYS A 254 -0.11 -15.88 -13.49
N MET A 255 -0.06 -16.38 -12.26
CA MET A 255 -0.94 -17.45 -11.77
C MET A 255 -1.87 -16.91 -10.70
N LYS A 256 -3.13 -17.35 -10.69
CA LYS A 256 -4.11 -16.91 -9.68
C LYS A 256 -3.65 -17.34 -8.29
N SER A 257 -3.51 -16.39 -7.37
CA SER A 257 -3.09 -16.70 -6.00
C SER A 257 -4.20 -17.45 -5.26
N SER A 258 -3.82 -18.48 -4.50
CA SER A 258 -4.70 -19.17 -3.56
C SER A 258 -3.96 -19.32 -2.23
N ILE A 259 -4.56 -18.79 -1.16
CA ILE A 259 -4.00 -18.86 0.19
C ILE A 259 -4.39 -20.21 0.79
N LYS A 260 -3.40 -21.00 1.23
CA LYS A 260 -3.60 -22.15 2.12
C LYS A 260 -2.70 -21.96 3.34
N ASP A 261 -3.30 -22.04 4.53
CA ASP A 261 -2.57 -22.14 5.81
C ASP A 261 -1.57 -21.01 6.10
N GLY A 262 -1.90 -19.76 5.74
CA GLY A 262 -1.05 -18.60 6.07
C GLY A 262 0.26 -18.50 5.29
N GLU A 263 0.51 -19.40 4.33
CA GLU A 263 1.58 -19.28 3.35
C GLU A 263 1.01 -19.20 1.91
N GLU A 264 1.68 -18.42 1.04
CA GLU A 264 1.35 -18.33 -0.38
C GLU A 264 1.72 -19.64 -1.09
N ALA A 265 0.80 -20.59 -1.14
CA ALA A 265 1.03 -21.86 -1.82
C ALA A 265 0.94 -21.70 -3.35
N ARG A 266 2.04 -21.97 -4.07
CA ARG A 266 2.04 -22.26 -5.52
C ARG A 266 1.26 -23.55 -5.77
N GLY A 267 0.01 -23.43 -6.20
CA GLY A 267 -0.85 -24.57 -6.49
C GLY A 267 -0.64 -25.17 -7.88
N SER A 268 0.27 -26.15 -8.02
CA SER A 268 0.10 -27.26 -8.95
C SER A 268 -0.39 -28.48 -8.18
N ASP A 269 -1.66 -28.47 -7.76
CA ASP A 269 -2.34 -29.74 -7.51
C ASP A 269 -3.86 -29.60 -7.70
N ARG A 270 -4.30 -29.89 -8.92
CA ARG A 270 -5.62 -30.47 -9.16
C ARG A 270 -5.44 -31.69 -10.04
N ASP A 271 -5.49 -32.81 -9.36
CA ASP A 271 -5.67 -34.15 -9.89
C ASP A 271 -6.91 -34.17 -10.82
N THR A 272 -6.69 -34.16 -12.13
CA THR A 272 -7.66 -34.67 -13.11
C THR A 272 -7.12 -35.97 -13.68
N LYS A 273 -7.14 -37.05 -12.89
CA LYS A 273 -7.18 -38.40 -13.43
C LYS A 273 -8.57 -38.70 -14.01
N LYS A 274 -8.75 -38.51 -15.32
CA LYS A 274 -9.46 -39.50 -16.16
C LYS A 274 -9.26 -39.29 -17.66
N HIS A 275 -8.71 -40.34 -18.28
CA HIS A 275 -8.73 -40.70 -19.69
C HIS A 275 -8.05 -39.79 -20.72
N ARG A 276 -6.73 -39.96 -20.85
CA ARG A 276 -6.06 -39.84 -22.15
C ARG A 276 -5.27 -41.11 -22.44
N GLY A 277 -5.98 -42.11 -22.95
CA GLY A 277 -5.41 -43.33 -23.51
C GLY A 277 -6.09 -43.61 -24.85
N LYS A 278 -5.26 -43.72 -25.91
CA LYS A 278 -5.59 -43.97 -27.32
C LYS A 278 -5.89 -42.72 -28.17
N MET A 279 -4.82 -42.03 -28.54
CA MET A 279 -4.79 -41.28 -29.81
C MET A 279 -3.46 -41.52 -30.52
N VAL A 280 -3.19 -42.80 -30.84
CA VAL A 280 -2.14 -43.21 -31.79
C VAL A 280 -2.62 -44.49 -32.50
N THR A 281 -3.73 -44.45 -33.25
CA THR A 281 -4.01 -45.48 -34.29
C THR A 281 -5.10 -45.14 -35.33
N ILE A 282 -5.42 -43.87 -35.64
CA ILE A 282 -6.31 -43.60 -36.79
C ILE A 282 -5.82 -42.38 -37.59
N LEU A 283 -4.61 -42.50 -38.14
CA LEU A 283 -4.19 -41.76 -39.33
C LEU A 283 -4.24 -42.72 -40.51
N ALA A 284 -5.45 -43.00 -40.99
CA ALA A 284 -5.71 -43.68 -42.28
C ALA A 284 -7.19 -43.69 -42.71
N GLY A 285 -8.15 -43.25 -41.87
CA GLY A 285 -9.59 -43.51 -42.10
C GLY A 285 -10.51 -42.29 -42.25
N VAL A 286 -9.99 -41.08 -42.48
CA VAL A 286 -10.84 -39.87 -42.63
C VAL A 286 -10.47 -39.12 -43.91
N TYR A 287 -10.68 -39.76 -45.05
CA TYR A 287 -10.61 -39.09 -46.36
C TYR A 287 -11.82 -39.35 -47.26
N LEU A 288 -12.92 -39.92 -46.73
CA LEU A 288 -14.07 -40.32 -47.56
C LEU A 288 -15.47 -39.93 -47.07
N GLU A 289 -15.64 -39.22 -45.94
CA GLU A 289 -16.97 -38.80 -45.45
C GLU A 289 -17.23 -37.28 -45.58
N PHE A 290 -16.28 -36.51 -46.14
CA PHE A 290 -16.34 -35.04 -46.20
C PHE A 290 -16.85 -34.46 -47.53
N ARG A 291 -17.72 -35.18 -48.28
CA ARG A 291 -18.35 -34.61 -49.49
C ARG A 291 -19.84 -34.30 -49.37
N VAL A 292 -20.52 -34.64 -48.27
CA VAL A 292 -21.98 -34.43 -48.14
C VAL A 292 -22.36 -33.59 -46.92
N VAL A 293 -21.61 -33.65 -45.82
CA VAL A 293 -22.01 -33.01 -44.55
C VAL A 293 -21.52 -31.55 -44.42
N GLY A 294 -20.40 -31.19 -45.07
CA GLY A 294 -19.82 -29.84 -45.02
C GLY A 294 -20.72 -28.70 -45.51
N PRO A 295 -21.45 -28.83 -46.64
CA PRO A 295 -22.31 -27.76 -47.16
C PRO A 295 -23.49 -27.44 -46.24
N ILE A 296 -24.02 -28.43 -45.54
CA ILE A 296 -25.22 -28.29 -44.68
C ILE A 296 -24.91 -27.43 -43.45
N PHE A 297 -23.74 -27.62 -42.84
CA PHE A 297 -23.30 -26.82 -41.70
C PHE A 297 -23.03 -25.36 -42.06
N ILE A 298 -22.49 -25.10 -43.26
CA ILE A 298 -22.24 -23.72 -43.72
C ILE A 298 -23.56 -23.00 -43.98
N ILE A 299 -24.53 -23.66 -44.61
CA ILE A 299 -25.85 -23.06 -44.87
C ILE A 299 -26.60 -22.79 -43.55
N ALA A 300 -26.55 -23.71 -42.57
CA ALA A 300 -27.16 -23.50 -41.27
C ALA A 300 -26.55 -22.32 -40.50
N SER A 301 -25.23 -22.15 -40.53
CA SER A 301 -24.54 -21.00 -39.93
C SER A 301 -24.88 -19.68 -40.61
N LEU A 302 -25.03 -19.66 -41.94
CA LEU A 302 -25.41 -18.44 -42.67
C LEU A 302 -26.87 -18.04 -42.40
N ILE A 303 -27.78 -19.01 -42.25
CA ILE A 303 -29.18 -18.76 -41.87
C ILE A 303 -29.24 -18.24 -40.42
N ALA A 304 -28.48 -18.81 -39.50
CA ALA A 304 -28.40 -18.32 -38.11
C ALA A 304 -27.88 -16.88 -38.05
N LEU A 305 -26.83 -16.56 -38.81
CA LEU A 305 -26.28 -15.20 -38.90
C LEU A 305 -27.31 -14.21 -39.49
N PHE A 306 -28.05 -14.61 -40.53
CA PHE A 306 -29.10 -13.79 -41.13
C PHE A 306 -30.28 -13.54 -40.16
N CYS A 307 -30.64 -14.52 -39.33
CA CYS A 307 -31.65 -14.37 -38.29
C CYS A 307 -31.22 -13.44 -37.15
N LEU A 308 -29.92 -13.40 -36.82
CA LEU A 308 -29.37 -12.49 -35.82
C LEU A 308 -29.31 -11.04 -36.33
N LEU A 309 -28.99 -10.84 -37.61
CA LEU A 309 -28.90 -9.52 -38.24
C LEU A 309 -30.26 -8.86 -38.53
N LYS A 310 -31.37 -9.61 -38.43
CA LYS A 310 -32.74 -9.11 -38.64
C LYS A 310 -33.55 -8.90 -37.36
N ARG A 311 -32.96 -9.02 -36.16
CA ARG A 311 -33.68 -8.63 -34.93
C ARG A 311 -33.81 -7.10 -34.90
N PRO A 312 -35.03 -6.54 -34.91
CA PRO A 312 -35.21 -5.10 -34.79
C PRO A 312 -34.77 -4.66 -33.39
N VAL A 313 -33.88 -3.68 -33.34
CA VAL A 313 -33.50 -2.96 -32.11
C VAL A 313 -34.77 -2.26 -31.60
N LYS A 314 -35.34 -2.78 -30.51
CA LYS A 314 -36.30 -2.04 -29.70
C LYS A 314 -35.52 -1.24 -28.67
N ALA A 315 -35.84 0.05 -28.57
CA ALA A 315 -35.30 0.98 -27.60
C ALA A 315 -35.52 0.48 -26.17
N ASP A 316 -34.50 0.69 -25.33
CA ASP A 316 -34.42 0.29 -23.92
C ASP A 316 -35.67 0.70 -23.12
N MET A 317 -36.22 -0.28 -22.40
CA MET A 317 -37.11 -0.06 -21.27
C MET A 317 -36.35 -0.57 -20.04
N TYR A 318 -35.98 0.35 -19.15
CA TYR A 318 -35.24 0.09 -17.91
C TYR A 318 -36.03 -0.89 -17.03
N ASP A 319 -35.47 -2.09 -16.82
CA ASP A 319 -36.07 -3.15 -16.01
C ASP A 319 -35.51 -3.10 -14.57
N PRO A 320 -36.31 -2.66 -13.58
CA PRO A 320 -35.85 -2.49 -12.18
C PRO A 320 -35.49 -3.82 -11.48
N ASP A 321 -35.96 -4.96 -11.96
CA ASP A 321 -35.71 -6.26 -11.31
C ASP A 321 -34.25 -6.75 -11.53
N HIS A 322 -33.62 -6.34 -12.64
CA HIS A 322 -32.26 -6.80 -12.95
C HIS A 322 -31.19 -6.08 -12.11
N ALA A 323 -31.41 -4.80 -11.77
CA ALA A 323 -30.54 -4.02 -10.89
C ALA A 323 -30.59 -4.49 -9.43
N HIS A 324 -31.77 -4.91 -8.96
CA HIS A 324 -31.93 -5.46 -7.61
C HIS A 324 -31.18 -6.80 -7.44
N LEU A 325 -31.17 -7.64 -8.48
CA LEU A 325 -30.45 -8.91 -8.46
C LEU A 325 -28.92 -8.72 -8.51
N HIS A 326 -28.42 -7.82 -9.36
CA HIS A 326 -26.99 -7.54 -9.49
C HIS A 326 -26.40 -6.88 -8.23
N SER A 327 -27.13 -5.94 -7.63
CA SER A 327 -26.76 -5.33 -6.34
C SER A 327 -26.75 -6.36 -5.21
N THR A 328 -27.73 -7.27 -5.16
CA THR A 328 -27.79 -8.35 -4.16
C THR A 328 -26.62 -9.35 -4.32
N ILE A 329 -26.24 -9.71 -5.54
CA ILE A 329 -25.09 -10.59 -5.81
C ILE A 329 -23.76 -9.91 -5.42
N SER A 330 -23.59 -8.64 -5.79
CA SER A 330 -22.41 -7.84 -5.42
C SER A 330 -22.31 -7.64 -3.91
N PHE A 331 -23.44 -7.50 -3.22
CA PHE A 331 -23.49 -7.37 -1.78
C PHE A 331 -23.20 -8.67 -1.03
N ARG A 332 -23.67 -9.82 -1.54
CA ARG A 332 -23.27 -11.13 -1.00
C ARG A 332 -21.78 -11.37 -1.13
N LYS A 333 -21.14 -10.84 -2.17
CA LYS A 333 -19.69 -10.88 -2.32
C LYS A 333 -19.00 -9.96 -1.30
N ALA A 334 -19.54 -8.76 -1.09
CA ALA A 334 -19.03 -7.78 -0.12
C ALA A 334 -19.20 -8.23 1.34
N CYS A 335 -20.31 -8.89 1.67
CA CYS A 335 -20.58 -9.37 3.02
C CYS A 335 -20.21 -10.84 3.16
N ARG A 336 -18.95 -11.10 3.52
CA ARG A 336 -18.44 -12.44 3.85
C ARG A 336 -19.06 -13.03 5.13
N THR A 337 -19.81 -12.23 5.89
CA THR A 337 -20.36 -12.56 7.21
C THR A 337 -21.86 -12.95 7.12
N ARG A 338 -22.77 -12.06 7.56
CA ARG A 338 -24.21 -12.34 7.69
C ARG A 338 -25.04 -11.32 6.89
N LEU A 339 -26.05 -11.81 6.16
CA LEU A 339 -27.09 -10.96 5.58
C LEU A 339 -28.25 -10.86 6.57
N PHE A 340 -28.51 -9.66 7.08
CA PHE A 340 -29.60 -9.39 8.01
C PHE A 340 -30.90 -9.07 7.29
N ASN A 341 -32.03 -9.42 7.90
CA ASN A 341 -33.33 -8.95 7.45
C ASN A 341 -33.55 -7.50 7.91
N TYR A 342 -34.19 -6.66 7.09
CA TYR A 342 -34.48 -5.28 7.46
C TYR A 342 -35.34 -5.20 8.72
N HIS A 343 -36.41 -5.99 8.79
CA HIS A 343 -37.29 -6.03 9.97
C HIS A 343 -36.57 -6.48 11.23
N GLU A 344 -35.53 -7.30 11.11
CA GLU A 344 -34.70 -7.69 12.25
C GLU A 344 -33.93 -6.47 12.80
N LEU A 345 -33.29 -5.69 11.92
CA LEU A 345 -32.55 -4.49 12.31
C LEU A 345 -33.46 -3.33 12.73
N GLU A 346 -34.62 -3.20 12.09
CA GLU A 346 -35.66 -2.24 12.46
C GLU A 346 -36.15 -2.52 13.89
N ASN A 347 -36.50 -3.77 14.21
CA ASN A 347 -36.89 -4.14 15.57
C ASN A 347 -35.75 -3.94 16.57
N ALA A 348 -34.53 -4.34 16.21
CA ALA A 348 -33.36 -4.20 17.08
C ALA A 348 -33.05 -2.74 17.45
N THR A 349 -33.30 -1.81 16.53
CA THR A 349 -33.07 -0.36 16.70
C THR A 349 -34.32 0.42 17.11
N ARG A 350 -35.42 -0.28 17.47
CA ARG A 350 -36.73 0.32 17.80
C ARG A 350 -37.28 1.24 16.71
N GLY A 351 -37.10 0.86 15.45
CA GLY A 351 -37.53 1.66 14.29
C GLY A 351 -36.56 2.78 13.93
N PHE A 352 -35.26 2.62 14.22
CA PHE A 352 -34.24 3.65 14.05
C PHE A 352 -34.55 4.92 14.86
N ASP A 353 -34.92 4.72 16.12
CA ASP A 353 -35.33 5.78 17.03
C ASP A 353 -34.18 6.78 17.29
N GLY A 354 -34.52 8.06 17.47
CA GLY A 354 -33.57 9.12 17.75
C GLY A 354 -32.79 8.93 19.06
N ASP A 355 -33.41 8.28 20.06
CA ASP A 355 -32.77 7.96 21.35
C ASP A 355 -31.70 6.87 21.21
N GLN A 356 -31.73 6.09 20.13
CA GLN A 356 -30.72 5.08 19.83
C GLN A 356 -29.57 5.63 18.98
N LYS A 357 -29.58 6.92 18.64
CA LYS A 357 -28.59 7.51 17.75
C LYS A 357 -27.22 7.67 18.44
N LEU A 358 -26.23 6.93 17.95
CA LEU A 358 -24.85 6.99 18.43
C LEU A 358 -24.03 8.09 17.73
N ALA A 359 -24.17 8.19 16.41
CA ALA A 359 -23.45 9.16 15.60
C ALA A 359 -24.23 9.59 14.35
N SER A 360 -23.99 10.82 13.89
CA SER A 360 -24.59 11.36 12.66
C SER A 360 -23.54 12.01 11.77
N SER A 361 -23.66 11.78 10.48
CA SER A 361 -22.92 12.50 9.45
C SER A 361 -23.84 12.85 8.27
N ASN A 362 -23.35 13.65 7.33
CA ASN A 362 -24.10 13.93 6.11
C ASN A 362 -24.28 12.62 5.34
N ASN A 363 -25.53 12.22 5.09
CA ASN A 363 -25.95 10.99 4.40
C ASN A 363 -25.65 9.67 5.15
N SER A 364 -25.31 9.71 6.44
CA SER A 364 -25.24 8.47 7.22
C SER A 364 -25.52 8.68 8.71
N THR A 365 -26.06 7.64 9.36
CA THR A 365 -26.35 7.65 10.79
C THR A 365 -26.09 6.28 11.39
N ILE A 366 -25.57 6.25 12.61
CA ILE A 366 -25.29 5.03 13.36
C ILE A 366 -26.27 4.94 14.53
N TYR A 367 -26.97 3.81 14.64
CA TYR A 367 -27.93 3.52 15.70
C TYR A 367 -27.45 2.35 16.55
N ALA A 368 -27.61 2.43 17.86
CA ALA A 368 -27.52 1.29 18.75
C ALA A 368 -28.73 0.37 18.53
N GLY A 369 -28.54 -0.93 18.73
CA GLY A 369 -29.62 -1.89 18.73
C GLY A 369 -29.27 -3.15 19.48
N VAL A 370 -30.30 -3.91 19.82
CA VAL A 370 -30.19 -5.21 20.48
C VAL A 370 -30.97 -6.24 19.66
N LEU A 371 -30.26 -7.26 19.17
CA LEU A 371 -30.87 -8.36 18.41
C LEU A 371 -31.72 -9.24 19.34
N GLY A 372 -32.58 -10.09 18.75
CA GLY A 372 -33.46 -10.98 19.52
C GLY A 372 -32.74 -12.06 20.34
N ASP A 373 -31.43 -12.22 20.15
CA ASP A 373 -30.53 -13.07 20.94
C ASP A 373 -29.74 -12.28 22.00
N ASP A 374 -30.18 -11.05 22.31
CA ASP A 374 -29.55 -10.09 23.24
C ASP A 374 -28.16 -9.56 22.80
N THR A 375 -27.74 -9.85 21.57
CA THR A 375 -26.50 -9.31 21.02
C THR A 375 -26.62 -7.81 20.75
N HIS A 376 -25.73 -7.02 21.32
CA HIS A 376 -25.64 -5.57 21.08
C HIS A 376 -24.93 -5.28 19.76
N ILE A 377 -25.55 -4.42 18.95
CA ILE A 377 -25.08 -4.07 17.61
C ILE A 377 -25.13 -2.57 17.36
N ALA A 378 -24.32 -2.10 16.43
CA ALA A 378 -24.41 -0.75 15.87
C ALA A 378 -24.78 -0.83 14.39
N VAL A 379 -25.89 -0.22 14.00
CA VAL A 379 -26.41 -0.22 12.64
C VAL A 379 -26.08 1.10 11.96
N HIS A 380 -25.12 1.08 11.04
CA HIS A 380 -24.74 2.20 10.20
C HIS A 380 -25.63 2.24 8.97
N LYS A 381 -26.62 3.13 9.00
CA LYS A 381 -27.52 3.42 7.89
C LYS A 381 -26.89 4.45 6.97
N VAL A 382 -26.80 4.11 5.69
CA VAL A 382 -26.17 4.95 4.66
C VAL A 382 -27.18 5.25 3.55
N GLU A 383 -27.29 6.52 3.17
CA GLU A 383 -28.19 6.96 2.10
C GLU A 383 -27.37 7.24 0.84
N CYS A 384 -27.60 6.43 -0.20
CA CYS A 384 -26.99 6.57 -1.52
C CYS A 384 -27.95 7.31 -2.47
N ARG A 385 -27.39 8.03 -3.44
CA ARG A 385 -28.15 8.76 -4.47
C ARG A 385 -28.23 8.01 -5.79
N ASP A 386 -27.17 7.28 -6.12
CA ASP A 386 -27.04 6.54 -7.37
C ASP A 386 -26.31 5.20 -7.17
N GLU A 387 -26.26 4.40 -8.24
CA GLU A 387 -25.62 3.09 -8.23
C GLU A 387 -24.10 3.17 -8.01
N ARG A 388 -23.47 4.30 -8.32
CA ARG A 388 -22.02 4.50 -8.12
C ARG A 388 -21.71 4.63 -6.64
N GLU A 389 -22.47 5.43 -5.90
CA GLU A 389 -22.34 5.54 -4.44
C GLU A 389 -22.58 4.18 -3.78
N LEU A 390 -23.63 3.45 -4.20
CA LEU A 390 -23.88 2.10 -3.70
C LEU A 390 -22.67 1.19 -3.95
N THR A 391 -22.14 1.16 -5.18
CA THR A 391 -20.98 0.33 -5.55
C THR A 391 -19.75 0.66 -4.70
N GLN A 392 -19.50 1.94 -4.41
CA GLN A 392 -18.43 2.35 -3.50
C GLN A 392 -18.65 1.82 -2.08
N VAL A 393 -19.89 1.95 -1.56
CA VAL A 393 -20.25 1.40 -0.25
C VAL A 393 -19.97 -0.10 -0.20
N LEU A 394 -20.40 -0.87 -1.21
CA LEU A 394 -20.21 -2.32 -1.22
C LEU A 394 -18.73 -2.70 -1.26
N SER A 395 -17.96 -2.06 -2.14
CA SER A 395 -16.50 -2.29 -2.24
C SER A 395 -15.79 -2.01 -0.92
N ARG A 396 -16.16 -0.92 -0.24
CA ARG A 396 -15.56 -0.54 1.04
C ARG A 396 -15.95 -1.47 2.17
N VAL A 397 -17.21 -1.90 2.22
CA VAL A 397 -17.68 -2.92 3.18
C VAL A 397 -16.96 -4.25 2.96
N GLU A 398 -16.67 -4.64 1.71
CA GLU A 398 -15.88 -5.85 1.42
C GLU A 398 -14.51 -5.79 2.10
N VAL A 399 -13.78 -4.69 1.93
CA VAL A 399 -12.47 -4.48 2.58
C VAL A 399 -12.61 -4.44 4.11
N LEU A 400 -13.51 -3.61 4.64
CA LEU A 400 -13.70 -3.44 6.09
C LEU A 400 -14.12 -4.74 6.78
N SER A 401 -14.88 -5.61 6.10
CA SER A 401 -15.29 -6.91 6.64
C SER A 401 -14.15 -7.93 6.74
N ALA A 402 -13.08 -7.74 5.95
CA ALA A 402 -11.90 -8.61 5.96
C ALA A 402 -10.84 -8.15 6.97
N VAL A 403 -10.93 -6.92 7.47
CA VAL A 403 -9.97 -6.39 8.46
C VAL A 403 -10.36 -6.86 9.85
N LEU A 404 -9.42 -7.51 10.54
CA LEU A 404 -9.55 -7.92 11.94
C LEU A 404 -8.49 -7.18 12.77
N HIS A 405 -8.94 -6.28 13.63
CA HIS A 405 -8.07 -5.53 14.54
C HIS A 405 -8.78 -5.31 15.88
N ARG A 406 -8.07 -5.46 17.02
CA ARG A 406 -8.72 -5.38 18.34
C ARG A 406 -9.40 -4.04 18.58
N ASN A 407 -8.83 -2.94 18.06
CA ASN A 407 -9.37 -1.59 18.21
C ASN A 407 -10.26 -1.12 17.05
N MET A 408 -10.69 -2.02 16.19
CA MET A 408 -11.67 -1.74 15.14
C MET A 408 -12.96 -2.50 15.47
N ALA A 409 -14.11 -1.86 15.35
CA ALA A 409 -15.39 -2.54 15.47
C ALA A 409 -15.57 -3.47 14.26
N ARG A 410 -15.68 -4.77 14.51
CA ARG A 410 -15.87 -5.77 13.46
C ARG A 410 -17.21 -5.61 12.76
N VAL A 411 -17.20 -5.71 11.44
CA VAL A 411 -18.42 -5.80 10.63
C VAL A 411 -19.06 -7.18 10.82
N LEU A 412 -20.23 -7.23 11.45
CA LEU A 412 -21.01 -8.44 11.69
C LEU A 412 -21.80 -8.87 10.45
N GLY A 413 -22.17 -7.91 9.61
CA GLY A 413 -22.99 -8.16 8.44
C GLY A 413 -23.64 -6.91 7.91
N CYS A 414 -24.67 -7.11 7.10
CA CYS A 414 -25.22 -6.04 6.31
C CYS A 414 -26.65 -6.36 5.85
N CYS A 415 -27.41 -5.34 5.42
CA CYS A 415 -28.77 -5.48 4.91
C CYS A 415 -29.01 -4.50 3.76
N ILE A 416 -29.79 -4.92 2.75
CA ILE A 416 -30.33 -4.05 1.70
C ILE A 416 -31.84 -4.26 1.68
N ASN A 417 -32.59 -3.24 2.09
CA ASN A 417 -34.04 -3.22 1.97
C ASN A 417 -34.49 -2.44 0.72
N SER A 418 -33.89 -1.27 0.51
CA SER A 418 -34.08 -0.45 -0.69
C SER A 418 -32.76 -0.34 -1.44
N VAL A 419 -32.85 -0.24 -2.78
CA VAL A 419 -31.70 -0.20 -3.70
C VAL A 419 -30.62 0.80 -3.26
N TYR A 420 -31.00 1.92 -2.63
CA TYR A 420 -30.09 3.01 -2.28
C TYR A 420 -29.97 3.30 -0.77
N SER A 421 -30.40 2.39 0.11
CA SER A 421 -30.20 2.56 1.57
C SER A 421 -29.57 1.33 2.22
N PRO A 422 -28.29 1.03 1.94
CA PRO A 422 -27.59 -0.07 2.60
C PRO A 422 -27.43 0.17 4.11
N LEU A 423 -27.55 -0.91 4.88
CA LEU A 423 -27.25 -0.95 6.31
C LEU A 423 -26.02 -1.83 6.54
N VAL A 424 -25.07 -1.33 7.32
CA VAL A 424 -23.88 -2.09 7.76
C VAL A 424 -23.97 -2.28 9.26
N VAL A 425 -23.78 -3.52 9.72
CA VAL A 425 -23.93 -3.90 11.13
C VAL A 425 -22.55 -4.14 11.71
N TYR A 426 -22.22 -3.42 12.77
CA TYR A 426 -20.98 -3.53 13.53
C TYR A 426 -21.22 -4.15 14.91
N GLU A 427 -20.19 -4.76 15.48
CA GLU A 427 -20.20 -5.11 16.90
C GLU A 427 -20.27 -3.84 17.75
N TYR A 428 -21.08 -3.87 18.81
CA TYR A 428 -21.22 -2.76 19.74
C TYR A 428 -21.02 -3.23 21.17
N PRO A 429 -19.96 -2.77 21.88
CA PRO A 429 -19.66 -3.21 23.24
C PRO A 429 -20.62 -2.75 24.34
N ALA A 430 -21.68 -1.99 24.01
CA ALA A 430 -22.69 -1.49 24.93
C ALA A 430 -22.23 -0.55 26.07
N ASN A 431 -20.95 -0.17 26.12
CA ASN A 431 -20.43 0.80 27.10
C ASN A 431 -20.38 2.25 26.54
N GLY A 432 -21.22 2.57 25.54
CA GLY A 432 -21.33 3.93 24.99
C GLY A 432 -20.20 4.32 24.04
N THR A 433 -20.29 5.57 23.57
CA THR A 433 -19.28 6.22 22.72
C THR A 433 -18.33 7.09 23.55
N LEU A 434 -17.14 7.37 23.05
CA LEU A 434 -16.23 8.34 23.67
C LEU A 434 -16.88 9.72 23.84
N GLU A 435 -17.72 10.14 22.90
CA GLU A 435 -18.49 11.38 22.99
C GLU A 435 -19.34 11.43 24.26
N GLU A 436 -20.04 10.34 24.56
CA GLU A 436 -20.87 10.27 25.76
C GLU A 436 -20.04 10.33 27.04
N HIS A 437 -18.88 9.65 27.07
CA HIS A 437 -17.98 9.65 28.23
C HIS A 437 -17.28 11.00 28.45
N LEU A 438 -17.09 11.80 27.40
CA LEU A 438 -16.53 13.14 27.51
C LEU A 438 -17.57 14.20 27.87
N HIS A 439 -18.80 14.10 27.37
CA HIS A 439 -19.75 15.23 27.41
C HIS A 439 -20.99 15.01 28.27
N GLN A 440 -21.37 13.77 28.60
CA GLN A 440 -22.59 13.52 29.36
C GLN A 440 -22.31 13.49 30.86
N SER A 441 -22.87 14.47 31.56
CA SER A 441 -22.91 14.56 33.03
C SER A 441 -24.11 13.76 33.55
N GLY A 442 -23.96 12.44 33.64
CA GLY A 442 -24.89 11.56 34.36
C GLY A 442 -24.25 11.04 35.64
N GLU A 443 -25.03 10.93 36.72
CA GLU A 443 -24.58 10.46 38.06
C GLU A 443 -23.99 9.03 38.07
N GLN A 444 -24.01 8.31 36.95
CA GLN A 444 -23.57 6.91 36.83
C GLN A 444 -22.39 6.67 35.87
N LYS A 445 -21.87 7.68 35.15
CA LYS A 445 -20.74 7.49 34.22
C LYS A 445 -19.41 7.89 34.88
N VAL A 446 -18.45 6.96 34.91
CA VAL A 446 -17.09 7.19 35.42
C VAL A 446 -16.35 8.11 34.47
N GLY A 447 -16.14 9.37 34.86
CA GLY A 447 -15.39 10.33 34.05
C GLY A 447 -13.99 9.81 33.66
N LEU A 448 -13.55 10.14 32.44
CA LEU A 448 -12.24 9.73 31.94
C LEU A 448 -11.14 10.62 32.55
N ASP A 449 -10.31 10.03 33.41
CA ASP A 449 -9.06 10.65 33.85
C ASP A 449 -8.06 10.81 32.69
N TRP A 450 -6.99 11.57 32.93
CA TRP A 450 -5.98 11.86 31.91
C TRP A 450 -5.34 10.60 31.32
N TYR A 451 -5.04 9.60 32.14
CA TYR A 451 -4.39 8.37 31.68
C TYR A 451 -5.29 7.59 30.72
N LYS A 452 -6.58 7.48 31.04
CA LYS A 452 -7.56 6.86 30.15
C LYS A 452 -7.68 7.61 28.83
N ARG A 453 -7.71 8.95 28.85
CA ARG A 453 -7.74 9.77 27.63
C ARG A 453 -6.50 9.59 26.75
N LEU A 454 -5.31 9.56 27.36
CA LEU A 454 -4.06 9.28 26.68
C LEU A 454 -4.06 7.87 26.05
N ARG A 455 -4.47 6.84 26.80
CA ARG A 455 -4.62 5.48 26.28
C ARG A 455 -5.57 5.41 25.08
N ILE A 456 -6.74 6.03 25.19
CA ILE A 456 -7.74 6.10 24.11
C ILE A 456 -7.16 6.77 22.87
N SER A 457 -6.41 7.88 23.03
CA SER A 457 -5.76 8.55 21.92
C SER A 457 -4.72 7.65 21.23
N ALA A 458 -3.90 6.93 22.00
CA ALA A 458 -2.87 6.04 21.47
C ALA A 458 -3.47 4.82 20.76
N GLU A 459 -4.49 4.17 21.35
CA GLU A 459 -5.19 3.04 20.72
C GLU A 459 -5.90 3.45 19.42
N THR A 460 -6.52 4.64 19.41
CA THR A 460 -7.16 5.20 18.21
C THR A 460 -6.14 5.53 17.12
N ALA A 461 -5.02 6.19 17.47
CA ALA A 461 -3.97 6.50 16.51
C ALA A 461 -3.34 5.22 15.93
N GLY A 462 -3.11 4.22 16.78
CA GLY A 462 -2.54 2.93 16.39
C GLY A 462 -3.37 2.20 15.33
N VAL A 463 -4.70 2.11 15.52
CA VAL A 463 -5.56 1.45 14.52
C VAL A 463 -5.65 2.26 13.22
N LEU A 464 -5.67 3.59 13.27
CA LEU A 464 -5.66 4.41 12.06
C LEU A 464 -4.34 4.27 11.29
N ALA A 465 -3.20 4.24 11.99
CA ALA A 465 -1.90 3.98 11.39
C ALA A 465 -1.84 2.60 10.73
N PHE A 466 -2.33 1.56 11.43
CA PHE A 466 -2.45 0.20 10.89
C PHE A 466 -3.29 0.17 9.60
N LEU A 467 -4.46 0.78 9.60
CA LEU A 467 -5.36 0.80 8.45
C LEU A 467 -4.78 1.54 7.23
N GLN A 468 -3.97 2.58 7.47
CA GLN A 468 -3.38 3.38 6.39
C GLN A 468 -2.06 2.79 5.84
N TYR A 469 -1.33 2.02 6.66
CA TYR A 469 0.00 1.51 6.29
C TYR A 469 0.02 0.01 5.97
N GLU A 470 -0.67 -0.82 6.76
CA GLU A 470 -0.60 -2.28 6.67
C GLU A 470 -1.68 -2.87 5.75
N ILE A 471 -2.80 -2.16 5.58
CA ILE A 471 -3.89 -2.62 4.71
C ILE A 471 -3.69 -2.10 3.29
N ILE A 472 -3.83 -2.99 2.30
CA ILE A 472 -3.72 -2.66 0.87
C ILE A 472 -5.04 -3.01 0.17
N PRO A 473 -5.71 -2.05 -0.49
CA PRO A 473 -5.39 -0.63 -0.51
C PRO A 473 -5.60 0.06 0.85
N PRO A 474 -4.88 1.17 1.15
CA PRO A 474 -5.02 1.88 2.41
C PRO A 474 -6.47 2.26 2.74
N VAL A 475 -6.86 2.02 3.99
CA VAL A 475 -8.20 2.35 4.49
C VAL A 475 -8.12 3.61 5.33
N PHE A 476 -8.72 4.67 4.82
CA PHE A 476 -8.89 5.93 5.54
C PHE A 476 -10.26 5.98 6.23
N HIS A 477 -10.41 6.74 7.32
CA HIS A 477 -11.70 6.91 7.98
C HIS A 477 -12.55 8.02 7.33
N HIS A 478 -11.93 9.16 7.01
CA HIS A 478 -12.48 10.39 6.42
C HIS A 478 -13.66 11.05 7.15
N ASP A 479 -14.01 10.58 8.35
CA ASP A 479 -15.09 11.14 9.18
C ASP A 479 -14.91 10.76 10.66
N LEU A 480 -13.66 10.71 11.12
CA LEU A 480 -13.37 10.32 12.51
C LEU A 480 -13.93 11.36 13.48
N LYS A 481 -14.71 10.88 14.46
CA LYS A 481 -15.36 11.68 15.51
C LYS A 481 -15.39 10.87 16.80
N SER A 482 -15.50 11.53 17.95
CA SER A 482 -15.68 10.87 19.25
C SER A 482 -16.89 9.92 19.30
N GLY A 483 -18.00 10.26 18.64
CA GLY A 483 -19.18 9.38 18.52
C GLY A 483 -18.95 8.10 17.70
N ASN A 484 -17.88 8.05 16.89
CA ASN A 484 -17.49 6.88 16.10
C ASN A 484 -16.53 5.94 16.85
N ILE A 485 -16.13 6.31 18.07
CA ILE A 485 -15.23 5.53 18.93
C ILE A 485 -16.06 4.89 20.03
N PHE A 486 -16.32 3.59 19.92
CA PHE A 486 -16.98 2.84 20.99
C PHE A 486 -15.95 2.46 22.04
N LEU A 487 -16.38 2.42 23.29
CA LEU A 487 -15.56 1.92 24.38
C LEU A 487 -16.12 0.57 24.82
N ASP A 488 -15.24 -0.39 25.12
CA ASP A 488 -15.63 -1.64 25.79
C ASP A 488 -15.64 -1.50 27.31
N GLU A 489 -15.92 -2.59 28.02
CA GLU A 489 -15.99 -2.62 29.49
C GLU A 489 -14.66 -2.19 30.15
N ASP A 490 -13.52 -2.43 29.49
CA ASP A 490 -12.18 -2.03 29.92
C ASP A 490 -11.78 -0.62 29.41
N LEU A 491 -12.74 0.11 28.84
CA LEU A 491 -12.55 1.41 28.19
C LEU A 491 -11.50 1.36 27.06
N SER A 492 -11.37 0.21 26.41
CA SER A 492 -10.55 0.05 25.21
C SER A 492 -11.33 0.51 23.97
N VAL A 493 -10.60 1.05 23.00
CA VAL A 493 -11.18 1.66 21.81
C VAL A 493 -11.69 0.62 20.83
N LYS A 494 -12.83 0.89 20.19
CA LYS A 494 -13.39 0.19 19.03
C LYS A 494 -13.87 1.22 17.99
N VAL A 495 -13.05 1.50 16.99
CA VAL A 495 -13.36 2.48 15.94
C VAL A 495 -14.38 1.92 14.94
N ALA A 496 -15.44 2.67 14.70
CA ALA A 496 -16.53 2.36 13.76
C ALA A 496 -16.83 3.57 12.85
N GLY A 497 -17.92 3.53 12.08
CA GLY A 497 -18.43 4.72 11.39
C GLY A 497 -17.57 5.25 10.23
N PHE A 498 -16.80 4.38 9.59
CA PHE A 498 -16.00 4.70 8.41
C PHE A 498 -16.85 5.33 7.31
N LYS A 499 -16.32 6.36 6.65
CA LYS A 499 -16.99 6.94 5.49
C LYS A 499 -16.97 5.94 4.33
N LEU A 500 -18.15 5.47 3.93
CA LEU A 500 -18.28 4.35 2.98
C LEU A 500 -18.23 4.75 1.50
N PHE A 501 -18.45 6.04 1.18
CA PHE A 501 -18.37 6.55 -0.18
C PHE A 501 -17.87 8.00 -0.20
N THR A 502 -17.29 8.41 -1.32
CA THR A 502 -16.91 9.79 -1.56
C THR A 502 -17.87 10.41 -2.56
N THR A 503 -18.46 11.54 -2.21
CA THR A 503 -19.18 12.37 -3.18
C THR A 503 -18.12 12.98 -4.10
N SER A 504 -17.78 12.31 -5.19
CA SER A 504 -16.91 12.88 -6.20
C SER A 504 -17.58 14.13 -6.78
N LEU A 505 -16.79 15.19 -6.86
CA LEU A 505 -17.07 16.46 -7.51
C LEU A 505 -17.66 16.21 -8.91
N GLY A 506 -18.96 16.45 -9.05
CA GLY A 506 -19.66 16.38 -10.33
C GLY A 506 -20.77 17.42 -10.39
N ASN A 507 -20.56 18.48 -11.18
CA ASN A 507 -21.57 19.37 -11.75
C ASN A 507 -22.29 20.43 -10.88
N ASP A 508 -21.68 20.96 -9.82
CA ASP A 508 -22.15 22.25 -9.25
C ASP A 508 -21.26 23.41 -9.73
N THR A 509 -21.55 23.91 -10.94
CA THR A 509 -20.93 25.11 -11.54
C THR A 509 -21.35 26.42 -10.83
N HIS A 510 -21.67 26.41 -9.53
CA HIS A 510 -22.20 27.59 -8.83
C HIS A 510 -21.66 27.86 -7.42
N SER A 511 -20.60 27.20 -6.94
CA SER A 511 -20.00 27.56 -5.64
C SER A 511 -18.48 27.70 -5.70
N TYR A 512 -18.00 28.74 -6.40
CA TYR A 512 -16.62 29.23 -6.32
C TYR A 512 -16.37 30.00 -5.00
N SER A 513 -16.60 29.35 -3.86
CA SER A 513 -16.18 29.86 -2.55
C SER A 513 -16.00 28.70 -1.58
N ASN A 514 -14.78 28.52 -1.07
CA ASN A 514 -14.32 27.56 -0.04
C ASN A 514 -13.95 26.12 -0.45
N HIS A 515 -13.09 25.96 -1.46
CA HIS A 515 -12.52 24.64 -1.79
C HIS A 515 -11.33 24.18 -0.92
N GLU A 516 -10.75 25.02 -0.05
CA GLU A 516 -9.68 24.58 0.88
C GLU A 516 -10.23 23.81 2.09
N GLY A 517 -11.31 24.27 2.71
CA GLY A 517 -11.87 23.62 3.90
C GLY A 517 -12.36 22.19 3.68
N SER A 518 -12.91 21.88 2.50
CA SER A 518 -13.44 20.54 2.21
C SER A 518 -12.37 19.46 2.02
N ARG A 519 -11.14 19.81 1.64
CA ARG A 519 -10.03 18.85 1.52
C ARG A 519 -9.39 18.58 2.89
N ILE A 520 -9.31 19.62 3.73
CA ILE A 520 -8.77 19.54 5.09
C ILE A 520 -9.62 18.61 5.98
N HIS A 521 -10.96 18.71 5.92
CA HIS A 521 -11.87 17.84 6.68
C HIS A 521 -11.91 16.37 6.20
N GLN A 522 -11.30 16.06 5.06
CA GLN A 522 -11.15 14.68 4.59
C GLN A 522 -9.85 14.02 5.08
N SER A 523 -8.95 14.76 5.73
CA SER A 523 -7.74 14.20 6.33
C SER A 523 -8.05 13.55 7.68
N ASP A 524 -7.69 12.27 7.81
CA ASP A 524 -7.76 11.55 9.09
C ASP A 524 -6.89 12.20 10.16
N VAL A 525 -5.73 12.74 9.77
CA VAL A 525 -4.81 13.41 10.70
C VAL A 525 -5.43 14.69 11.25
N TYR A 526 -6.09 15.47 10.38
CA TYR A 526 -6.82 16.66 10.84
C TYR A 526 -7.95 16.30 11.80
N ASN A 527 -8.79 15.32 11.44
CA ASN A 527 -9.92 14.87 12.27
C ASN A 527 -9.42 14.29 13.61
N PHE A 528 -8.27 13.62 13.60
CA PHE A 528 -7.61 13.15 14.81
C PHE A 528 -7.07 14.31 15.66
N GLY A 529 -6.53 15.38 15.05
CA GLY A 529 -6.16 16.61 15.77
C GLY A 529 -7.34 17.26 16.48
N VAL A 530 -8.53 17.27 15.87
CA VAL A 530 -9.77 17.71 16.53
C VAL A 530 -10.13 16.81 17.71
N LEU A 531 -10.02 15.48 17.54
CA LEU A 531 -10.26 14.51 18.61
C LEU A 531 -9.30 14.69 19.80
N LEU A 532 -8.02 14.98 19.55
CA LEU A 532 -7.05 15.26 20.61
C LEU A 532 -7.44 16.50 21.43
N LEU A 533 -7.89 17.57 20.76
CA LEU A 533 -8.40 18.75 21.47
C LEU A 533 -9.68 18.44 22.25
N GLU A 534 -10.57 17.63 21.70
CA GLU A 534 -11.80 17.19 22.40
C GLU A 534 -11.45 16.40 23.67
N LEU A 535 -10.44 15.53 23.63
CA LEU A 535 -9.92 14.82 24.80
C LEU A 535 -9.29 15.77 25.83
N ILE A 536 -8.57 16.81 25.41
CA ILE A 536 -7.96 17.78 26.33
C ILE A 536 -9.02 18.66 26.99
N THR A 537 -10.00 19.11 26.21
CA THR A 537 -10.95 20.14 26.63
C THR A 537 -12.26 19.60 27.20
N GLY A 538 -12.60 18.35 26.91
CA GLY A 538 -13.87 17.74 27.29
C GLY A 538 -15.09 18.43 26.65
N SER A 539 -14.94 19.03 25.47
CA SER A 539 -15.99 19.85 24.85
C SER A 539 -16.12 19.66 23.33
N LYS A 540 -17.36 19.49 22.85
CA LYS A 540 -17.73 19.42 21.42
C LYS A 540 -18.09 20.78 20.81
N ASN A 541 -17.21 21.77 20.89
CA ASN A 541 -17.48 23.07 20.24
C ASN A 541 -17.00 23.07 18.78
N LYS A 542 -17.82 23.51 17.83
CA LYS A 542 -17.40 23.68 16.42
C LYS A 542 -16.27 24.70 16.27
N GLU A 543 -16.18 25.69 17.16
CA GLU A 543 -15.10 26.68 17.19
C GLU A 543 -13.87 26.19 17.97
N LEU A 544 -13.92 24.97 18.54
CA LEU A 544 -12.87 24.41 19.38
C LEU A 544 -11.48 24.52 18.73
N PRO A 545 -11.26 24.13 17.45
CA PRO A 545 -9.93 24.21 16.86
C PRO A 545 -9.39 25.65 16.84
N ALA A 546 -10.21 26.63 16.42
CA ALA A 546 -9.77 28.02 16.32
C ALA A 546 -9.47 28.64 17.70
N VAL A 547 -10.35 28.39 18.69
CA VAL A 547 -10.20 28.90 20.06
C VAL A 547 -9.01 28.25 20.75
N ALA A 548 -8.89 26.91 20.66
CA ALA A 548 -7.80 26.16 21.28
C ALA A 548 -6.45 26.55 20.70
N LEU A 549 -6.31 26.62 19.37
CA LEU A 549 -5.06 27.02 18.71
C LEU A 549 -4.60 28.41 19.16
N LYS A 550 -5.53 29.37 19.32
CA LYS A 550 -5.21 30.71 19.83
C LYS A 550 -4.68 30.65 21.27
N LYS A 551 -5.35 29.88 22.14
CA LYS A 551 -5.01 29.76 23.57
C LYS A 551 -3.66 29.04 23.77
N ILE A 552 -3.44 27.93 23.06
CA ILE A 552 -2.19 27.17 23.06
C ILE A 552 -1.02 28.06 22.64
N ARG A 553 -1.14 28.79 21.51
CA ARG A 553 -0.10 29.71 21.02
C ARG A 553 0.20 30.87 21.97
N SER A 554 -0.80 31.29 22.76
CA SER A 554 -0.62 32.32 23.78
C SER A 554 -0.12 31.79 25.13
N GLY A 555 0.20 30.49 25.24
CA GLY A 555 0.67 29.87 26.48
C GLY A 555 -0.39 29.77 27.57
N LYS A 556 -1.68 29.72 27.19
CA LYS A 556 -2.85 29.68 28.08
C LYS A 556 -3.60 28.35 27.95
N LEU A 557 -2.87 27.24 27.91
CA LEU A 557 -3.45 25.91 27.73
C LEU A 557 -4.36 25.53 28.89
N GLU A 558 -3.98 25.90 30.11
CA GLU A 558 -4.74 25.67 31.34
C GLU A 558 -6.17 26.22 31.30
N GLU A 559 -6.42 27.28 30.50
CA GLU A 559 -7.75 27.89 30.35
C GLU A 559 -8.71 27.05 29.49
N ILE A 560 -8.19 26.07 28.73
CA ILE A 560 -9.00 25.22 27.85
C ILE A 560 -9.04 23.76 28.29
N VAL A 561 -8.17 23.35 29.21
CA VAL A 561 -8.16 21.97 29.73
C VAL A 561 -9.48 21.70 30.46
N ASP A 562 -10.02 20.51 30.26
CA ASP A 562 -11.24 20.04 30.91
C ASP A 562 -11.14 20.23 32.44
N PRO A 563 -12.07 20.96 33.06
CA PRO A 563 -12.11 21.14 34.50
C PRO A 563 -12.08 19.82 35.30
N GLY A 564 -12.68 18.76 34.75
CA GLY A 564 -12.69 17.42 35.36
C GLY A 564 -11.31 16.74 35.41
N LEU A 565 -10.32 17.27 34.70
CA LEU A 565 -8.92 16.83 34.81
C LEU A 565 -8.16 17.53 35.94
N HIS A 566 -8.74 18.51 36.65
CA HIS A 566 -8.12 19.21 37.77
C HIS A 566 -6.68 19.67 37.45
N TYR A 567 -6.49 20.37 36.33
CA TYR A 567 -5.18 20.66 35.73
C TYR A 567 -4.11 21.15 36.73
N HIS A 568 -4.47 22.09 37.62
CA HIS A 568 -3.53 22.65 38.60
C HIS A 568 -3.15 21.69 39.73
N GLU A 569 -3.94 20.65 39.97
CA GLU A 569 -3.68 19.60 40.97
C GLU A 569 -2.87 18.44 40.36
N GLN A 570 -2.68 18.42 39.04
CA GLN A 570 -1.90 17.39 38.37
C GLN A 570 -0.39 17.56 38.64
N PRO A 571 0.35 16.45 38.82
CA PRO A 571 1.80 16.49 38.95
C PRO A 571 2.46 17.10 37.70
N PRO A 572 3.65 17.73 37.83
CA PRO A 572 4.33 18.41 36.72
C PRO A 572 4.41 17.56 35.44
N PHE A 573 4.81 16.28 35.56
CA PHE A 573 4.93 15.39 34.41
C PHE A 573 3.63 15.24 33.61
N ARG A 574 2.46 15.22 34.26
CA ARG A 574 1.17 15.12 33.54
C ARG A 574 0.80 16.41 32.85
N ARG A 575 1.13 17.55 33.47
CA ARG A 575 0.93 18.86 32.82
C ARG A 575 1.80 18.99 31.58
N ASP A 576 3.03 18.48 31.65
CA ASP A 576 3.94 18.41 30.50
C ASP A 576 3.38 17.49 29.41
N GLN A 577 2.85 16.31 29.76
CA GLN A 577 2.17 15.43 28.81
C GLN A 577 0.97 16.11 28.13
N ILE A 578 0.12 16.81 28.89
CA ILE A 578 -1.02 17.57 28.35
C ILE A 578 -0.52 18.63 27.35
N GLN A 579 0.59 19.31 27.68
CA GLN A 579 1.22 20.30 26.82
C GLN A 579 1.77 19.69 25.51
N VAL A 580 2.46 18.55 25.59
CA VAL A 580 3.00 17.85 24.41
C VAL A 580 1.85 17.38 23.50
N ILE A 581 0.78 16.82 24.06
CA ILE A 581 -0.37 16.38 23.24
C ILE A 581 -1.11 17.57 22.63
N ALA A 582 -1.20 18.71 23.33
CA ALA A 582 -1.76 19.94 22.78
C ALA A 582 -0.94 20.48 21.58
N ASP A 583 0.38 20.36 21.64
CA ASP A 583 1.26 20.68 20.51
C ASP A 583 1.07 19.70 19.34
N LEU A 584 1.01 18.40 19.62
CA LEU A 584 0.71 17.38 18.60
C LEU A 584 -0.65 17.62 17.92
N ALA A 585 -1.67 17.96 18.70
CA ALA A 585 -2.98 18.35 18.17
C ALA A 585 -2.86 19.58 17.25
N THR A 586 -2.06 20.56 17.64
CA THR A 586 -1.78 21.76 16.84
C THR A 586 -1.10 21.41 15.52
N ARG A 587 -0.08 20.54 15.53
CA ARG A 587 0.58 20.06 14.31
C ARG A 587 -0.38 19.28 13.41
N CYS A 588 -1.21 18.40 13.97
CA CYS A 588 -2.23 17.67 13.22
C CYS A 588 -3.21 18.60 12.50
N LEU A 589 -3.66 19.66 13.18
CA LEU A 589 -4.60 20.64 12.61
C LEU A 589 -3.97 21.53 11.53
N LEU A 590 -2.70 21.89 11.67
CA LEU A 590 -2.00 22.80 10.74
C LEU A 590 -1.43 22.07 9.52
N PHE A 591 -0.94 20.84 9.70
CA PHE A 591 -0.15 20.13 8.70
C PHE A 591 -0.82 18.84 8.21
N GLY A 592 -1.86 18.34 8.88
CA GLY A 592 -2.55 17.11 8.52
C GLY A 592 -3.29 17.20 7.19
N GLY A 593 -3.77 18.39 6.79
CA GLY A 593 -4.39 18.62 5.49
C GLY A 593 -3.40 18.64 4.32
N ASP A 594 -2.14 18.97 4.59
CA ASP A 594 -1.06 19.07 3.60
C ASP A 594 -0.32 17.74 3.37
N GLY A 595 -0.58 16.72 4.20
CA GLY A 595 0.13 15.44 4.15
C GLY A 595 1.55 15.46 4.71
N LYS A 596 1.98 16.56 5.36
CA LYS A 596 3.32 16.72 5.95
C LYS A 596 3.52 15.89 7.24
N ILE A 597 2.42 15.48 7.87
CA ILE A 597 2.39 14.62 9.06
C ILE A 597 1.41 13.48 8.78
N GLY A 598 1.82 12.25 9.06
CA GLY A 598 1.02 11.03 8.84
C GLY A 598 0.59 10.35 10.13
N MET A 599 -0.44 9.50 10.10
CA MET A 599 -0.92 8.81 11.31
C MET A 599 0.12 7.89 11.95
N VAL A 600 1.08 7.36 11.19
CA VAL A 600 2.18 6.54 11.73
C VAL A 600 3.07 7.35 12.68
N GLU A 601 3.38 8.60 12.31
CA GLU A 601 4.18 9.50 13.14
C GLU A 601 3.41 9.93 14.39
N VAL A 602 2.14 10.31 14.22
CA VAL A 602 1.24 10.69 15.32
C VAL A 602 1.07 9.53 16.32
N ALA A 603 0.88 8.30 15.81
CA ALA A 603 0.76 7.11 16.64
C ALA A 603 2.05 6.84 17.42
N ARG A 604 3.21 6.93 16.76
CA ARG A 604 4.52 6.73 17.42
C ARG A 604 4.70 7.67 18.61
N GLU A 605 4.43 8.96 18.41
CA GLU A 605 4.59 9.97 19.47
C GLU A 605 3.64 9.71 20.65
N LEU A 606 2.36 9.42 20.39
CA LEU A 606 1.39 9.12 21.46
C LEU A 606 1.71 7.83 22.21
N ILE A 607 2.19 6.80 21.52
CA ILE A 607 2.57 5.52 22.15
C ILE A 607 3.76 5.72 23.07
N HIS A 608 4.74 6.53 22.66
CA HIS A 608 5.90 6.87 23.49
C HIS A 608 5.45 7.60 24.77
N ILE A 609 4.64 8.66 24.64
CA ILE A 609 4.09 9.41 25.79
C ILE A 609 3.26 8.50 26.72
N ALA A 610 2.51 7.56 26.16
CA ALA A 610 1.70 6.60 26.93
C ALA A 610 2.56 5.58 27.68
N LYS A 611 3.69 5.12 27.12
CA LYS A 611 4.59 4.14 27.77
C LYS A 611 5.29 4.72 29.00
N GLU A 612 5.79 5.95 28.90
CA GLU A 612 6.41 6.65 30.04
C GLU A 612 5.46 6.76 31.25
N SER A 613 4.15 6.72 31.03
CA SER A 613 3.14 6.77 32.09
C SER A 613 2.92 5.43 32.83
N ILE A 614 3.27 4.29 32.21
CA ILE A 614 3.06 2.94 32.75
C ILE A 614 4.20 2.54 33.70
N ASP A 615 5.44 2.90 33.36
CA ASP A 615 6.62 2.54 34.17
C ASP A 615 6.68 3.28 35.52
N GLY A 616 5.89 4.34 35.70
CA GLY A 616 5.71 5.04 36.98
C GLY A 616 4.58 4.50 37.88
N SER A 617 3.73 3.58 37.40
CA SER A 617 2.57 3.07 38.14
C SER A 617 2.51 1.54 38.10
N SER A 618 2.94 0.91 39.19
CA SER A 618 2.86 -0.54 39.42
C SER A 618 1.54 -1.17 38.94
N LYS A 619 1.68 -2.11 37.98
CA LYS A 619 0.78 -3.23 37.66
C LYS A 619 -0.71 -2.92 37.47
N ARG A 620 -1.06 -2.33 36.33
CA ARG A 620 -2.28 -2.71 35.55
C ARG A 620 -2.20 -2.11 34.14
N GLY A 621 -1.89 -2.95 33.15
CA GLY A 621 -1.81 -2.51 31.76
C GLY A 621 -1.48 -3.62 30.76
N ARG A 622 -2.13 -4.79 30.86
CA ARG A 622 -1.88 -5.91 29.94
C ARG A 622 -2.40 -5.66 28.50
N GLY A 623 -3.19 -4.60 28.29
CA GLY A 623 -3.83 -4.32 27.01
C GLY A 623 -2.97 -3.55 26.00
N LEU A 624 -2.02 -2.71 26.43
CA LEU A 624 -1.25 -1.87 25.49
C LEU A 624 -0.27 -2.72 24.66
N GLU A 625 0.46 -3.64 25.31
CA GLU A 625 1.41 -4.57 24.65
C GLU A 625 0.75 -5.50 23.63
N GLU A 626 -0.44 -6.04 23.91
CA GLU A 626 -1.13 -6.95 22.98
C GLU A 626 -1.63 -6.23 21.70
N THR A 627 -1.95 -4.93 21.77
CA THR A 627 -2.25 -4.09 20.59
C THR A 627 -1.12 -4.06 19.59
N PHE A 628 0.08 -3.86 20.12
CA PHE A 628 1.24 -3.64 19.29
C PHE A 628 1.88 -4.96 18.90
N SER A 629 1.53 -6.06 19.57
CA SER A 629 2.06 -7.40 19.32
C SER A 629 1.59 -8.05 18.00
N ASN A 630 0.52 -7.57 17.36
CA ASN A 630 -0.05 -8.22 16.16
C ASN A 630 0.35 -7.56 14.83
N SER A 631 1.06 -6.43 14.85
CA SER A 631 1.60 -5.77 13.65
C SER A 631 3.10 -5.55 13.84
N SER A 632 3.91 -6.03 12.89
CA SER A 632 5.37 -5.89 12.92
C SER A 632 5.80 -4.43 12.99
N LEU A 633 5.06 -3.52 12.34
CA LEU A 633 5.29 -2.08 12.41
C LEU A 633 5.04 -1.52 13.81
N LEU A 634 3.91 -1.90 14.43
CA LEU A 634 3.54 -1.41 15.75
C LEU A 634 4.43 -2.00 16.86
N GLN A 635 4.91 -3.24 16.70
CA GLN A 635 5.95 -3.81 17.56
C GLN A 635 7.22 -2.97 17.51
N MET A 636 7.70 -2.63 16.30
CA MET A 636 8.87 -1.77 16.10
C MET A 636 8.69 -0.37 16.70
N ILE A 637 7.50 0.21 16.59
CA ILE A 637 7.17 1.51 17.20
C ILE A 637 7.14 1.44 18.73
N SER A 638 6.82 0.28 19.30
CA SER A 638 6.67 0.10 20.74
C SER A 638 8.00 -0.13 21.49
N MET A 639 9.09 -0.48 20.84
CA MET A 639 10.38 -0.69 21.51
C MET A 639 11.08 0.67 21.73
N SER A 640 11.10 1.18 22.97
CA SER A 640 11.87 2.38 23.33
C SER A 640 13.38 2.03 23.40
N PRO A 641 14.29 2.90 22.91
CA PRO A 641 15.73 2.68 22.96
C PRO A 641 16.34 3.32 24.24
N ASP A 642 16.00 2.84 25.43
CA ASP A 642 16.52 3.41 26.69
C ASP A 642 17.20 2.35 27.56
N SER A 643 18.44 2.00 27.23
CA SER A 643 19.37 1.40 28.20
C SER A 643 20.84 1.52 27.80
N ILE A 644 21.33 2.68 27.36
CA ILE A 644 22.79 2.91 27.28
C ILE A 644 23.08 4.35 27.68
N TYR A 645 23.09 4.64 28.98
CA TYR A 645 23.96 5.65 29.61
C TYR A 645 23.69 5.65 31.12
N VAL A 646 24.55 5.02 31.91
CA VAL A 646 25.28 5.62 33.06
C VAL A 646 26.47 4.70 33.40
N PRO A 647 27.52 5.23 34.05
CA PRO A 647 28.87 5.44 33.51
C PRO A 647 29.77 4.20 33.40
#